data_AF-A0A178AXW1-F1
#
_entry.id   AF-A0A178AXW1-F1
#
_cell.length_a   1.000
_cell.length_b   1.000
_cell.length_c   1.000
_cell.angle_alpha   90.00
_cell.angle_beta   90.00
_cell.angle_gamma   90.00
#
_symmetry.space_group_name_H-M   'P 1'
#
loop_
_entity.id
_entity.type
_entity.pdbx_description
1 polymer ?
#
loop_
_entity_poly.entity_id
_entity_poly.type
_entity_poly.pdbx_seq_one_letter_code
_entity_poly.pdbx_strand_id
1 'polypeptide(L)'
;MTSPAADQQSLKDEIADLERRLHDAKVRLNESDTPAIATAPASDAALHALLLLADSALPLGSFAFSSGLESYLAHHKTSPSASQLSSFHTFLRLSLSTLASTALPYVFAGYREPWEIETLDNDFDASTPCTVARRASVAQGRALLAVWDRSFKQQYSSKTPPTEDITNGIIKSARAVKALTTFSAALRTSEHLNAHLAPLWGLVANILAVPLHDAAYLFLFSHARTVISAAVRASVMGPYQAQAVLASAELQDRIQGLVAEGWDRSVEDAGQSVPVMDLWVASMLVVGARSRMSYTTAALAMLALTATISHSEQLALQARPKLPWVEDFGSIGDSYSAGLGSGDRLDWSCSRYASSYPHILHTSLLGDNPNRTHQFLACSGATSTEILEKQVPALKDNLDLLTVSAGGNDIGLTPILSNCVYQFYMSSEDSCQQAMDDARAKIANEKELYKNVTDLIEAAKPKLNPDHGVIYYTGYAAFFGTDDDTCDNVTWAVWRDVEWTKQYLKLQMRKELNDMVQAVNAIIRKAVVDAGSTVRFIDYDSQVEAARGRYCEAGVKEPDPSRDDLVFYEWNTVDHGENSTALQNRLGEDVPKGSFEGGIADQINKTLEEHPDWQWDPEKGFVNKTKGEVGEEGIIGDTLHWLIPDSYKRVFHLRPKGHELVARLLLDDLLRNGPGQGVPAEEIIEL
;
A
#
# COMPACT_ATOMS: atom_id res chain seq x y z
N MET A 1 -21.74 -13.42 70.90
CA MET A 1 -22.79 -13.87 69.97
C MET A 1 -22.36 -13.43 68.58
N THR A 2 -21.61 -14.27 67.89
CA THR A 2 -21.15 -14.05 66.50
C THR A 2 -22.34 -14.21 65.55
N SER A 3 -22.44 -13.31 64.59
CA SER A 3 -23.62 -13.13 63.73
C SER A 3 -23.83 -14.31 62.78
N PRO A 4 -25.07 -14.80 62.56
CA PRO A 4 -25.38 -15.93 61.67
C PRO A 4 -24.89 -15.76 60.23
N ALA A 5 -24.64 -14.53 59.79
CA ALA A 5 -24.15 -14.21 58.45
C ALA A 5 -22.67 -14.58 58.23
N ALA A 6 -21.84 -14.59 59.28
CA ALA A 6 -20.43 -14.94 59.18
C ALA A 6 -20.25 -16.46 58.98
N ASP A 7 -21.07 -17.26 59.67
CA ASP A 7 -21.08 -18.72 59.49
C ASP A 7 -21.57 -19.11 58.09
N GLN A 8 -22.50 -18.35 57.53
CA GLN A 8 -23.04 -18.63 56.20
C GLN A 8 -22.03 -18.34 55.07
N GLN A 9 -21.15 -17.36 55.24
CA GLN A 9 -20.07 -17.09 54.30
C GLN A 9 -18.95 -18.13 54.43
N SER A 10 -18.59 -18.49 55.67
CA SER A 10 -17.61 -19.56 55.92
C SER A 10 -18.05 -20.88 55.30
N LEU A 11 -19.34 -21.23 55.38
CA LEU A 11 -19.88 -22.43 54.75
C LEU A 11 -19.87 -22.35 53.22
N LYS A 12 -20.07 -21.17 52.62
CA LYS A 12 -19.96 -21.00 51.16
C LYS A 12 -18.52 -21.16 50.69
N ASP A 13 -17.57 -20.61 51.43
CA ASP A 13 -16.14 -20.72 51.11
C ASP A 13 -15.66 -22.16 51.28
N GLU A 14 -16.17 -22.88 52.29
CA GLU A 14 -15.92 -24.31 52.49
C GLU A 14 -16.56 -25.17 51.37
N ILE A 15 -17.76 -24.85 50.91
CA ILE A 15 -18.37 -25.51 49.75
C ILE A 15 -17.53 -25.29 48.48
N ALA A 16 -17.05 -24.07 48.25
CA ALA A 16 -16.21 -23.76 47.09
C ALA A 16 -14.86 -24.50 47.13
N ASP A 17 -14.23 -24.62 48.31
CA ASP A 17 -13.01 -25.42 48.50
C ASP A 17 -13.29 -26.91 48.26
N LEU A 18 -14.39 -27.44 48.80
CA LEU A 18 -14.77 -28.83 48.61
C LEU A 18 -15.12 -29.15 47.14
N GLU A 19 -15.75 -28.24 46.41
CA GLU A 19 -16.01 -28.37 44.98
C GLU A 19 -14.72 -28.38 44.16
N ARG A 20 -13.76 -27.51 44.49
CA ARG A 20 -12.44 -27.47 43.85
C ARG A 20 -11.65 -28.75 44.14
N ARG A 21 -11.69 -29.26 45.37
CA ARG A 21 -11.05 -30.53 45.75
C ARG A 21 -11.74 -31.74 45.12
N LEU A 22 -13.07 -31.69 44.95
CA LEU A 22 -13.83 -32.72 44.24
C LEU A 22 -13.48 -32.72 42.75
N HIS A 23 -13.28 -31.55 42.14
CA HIS A 23 -12.80 -31.43 40.77
C HIS A 23 -11.41 -32.05 40.61
N ASP A 24 -10.44 -31.68 41.45
CA ASP A 24 -9.10 -32.28 41.47
C ASP A 24 -9.13 -33.80 41.70
N ALA A 25 -9.97 -34.26 42.62
CA ALA A 25 -10.13 -35.69 42.89
C ALA A 25 -10.76 -36.44 41.71
N LYS A 26 -11.71 -35.83 40.98
CA LYS A 26 -12.29 -36.40 39.75
C LYS A 26 -11.29 -36.43 38.59
N VAL A 27 -10.44 -35.41 38.46
CA VAL A 27 -9.34 -35.40 37.49
C VAL A 27 -8.37 -36.55 37.78
N ARG A 28 -7.95 -36.70 39.04
CA ARG A 28 -7.07 -37.80 39.47
C ARG A 28 -7.72 -39.19 39.37
N LEU A 29 -9.03 -39.29 39.56
CA LEU A 29 -9.78 -40.53 39.37
C LEU A 29 -9.86 -40.91 37.89
N ASN A 30 -10.04 -39.92 37.00
CA ASN A 30 -9.99 -40.12 35.54
C ASN A 30 -8.58 -40.45 35.02
N GLU A 31 -7.50 -40.10 35.74
CA GLU A 31 -6.14 -40.56 35.42
C GLU A 31 -5.92 -42.04 35.78
N SER A 32 -6.62 -42.57 36.79
CA SER A 32 -6.46 -43.97 37.25
C SER A 32 -7.25 -45.02 36.46
N ASP A 33 -8.24 -44.61 35.66
CA ASP A 33 -8.82 -45.42 34.59
C ASP A 33 -8.24 -44.95 33.25
N THR A 34 -7.00 -45.35 32.96
CA THR A 34 -6.43 -45.25 31.62
C THR A 34 -6.79 -46.52 30.84
N PRO A 35 -7.90 -46.58 30.07
CA PRO A 35 -7.78 -47.25 28.79
C PRO A 35 -6.74 -46.44 28.02
N ALA A 36 -5.73 -47.12 27.49
CA ALA A 36 -4.71 -46.54 26.63
C ALA A 36 -5.32 -45.40 25.81
N ILE A 37 -4.77 -44.18 25.93
CA ILE A 37 -5.17 -43.03 25.13
C ILE A 37 -5.21 -43.53 23.69
N ALA A 38 -6.42 -43.82 23.23
CA ALA A 38 -6.66 -44.03 21.83
C ALA A 38 -6.47 -42.62 21.28
N THR A 39 -5.24 -42.33 20.85
CA THR A 39 -4.97 -41.32 19.85
C THR A 39 -5.93 -41.68 18.72
N ALA A 40 -7.08 -41.00 18.68
CA ALA A 40 -7.92 -41.02 17.50
C ALA A 40 -6.95 -40.70 16.37
N PRO A 41 -6.78 -41.57 15.37
CA PRO A 41 -5.90 -41.25 14.26
C PRO A 41 -6.38 -39.90 13.76
N ALA A 42 -5.48 -38.90 13.77
CA ALA A 42 -5.77 -37.61 13.17
C ALA A 42 -6.34 -37.94 11.79
N SER A 43 -7.62 -37.65 11.56
CA SER A 43 -8.19 -37.96 10.25
C SER A 43 -7.29 -37.24 9.23
N ASP A 44 -6.84 -37.93 8.19
CA ASP A 44 -5.92 -37.34 7.20
C ASP A 44 -6.45 -35.99 6.68
N ALA A 45 -7.78 -35.79 6.70
CA ALA A 45 -8.46 -34.55 6.40
C ALA A 45 -8.18 -33.39 7.38
N ALA A 46 -8.17 -33.66 8.69
CA ALA A 46 -7.86 -32.66 9.71
C ALA A 46 -6.39 -32.24 9.66
N LEU A 47 -5.48 -33.20 9.44
CA LEU A 47 -4.07 -32.93 9.21
C LEU A 47 -3.86 -32.11 7.94
N HIS A 48 -4.54 -32.47 6.84
CA HIS A 48 -4.47 -31.71 5.59
C HIS A 48 -4.94 -30.26 5.77
N ALA A 49 -6.09 -30.05 6.44
CA ALA A 49 -6.58 -28.71 6.73
C ALA A 49 -5.61 -27.90 7.62
N LEU A 50 -5.00 -28.54 8.61
CA LEU A 50 -4.00 -27.92 9.46
C LEU A 50 -2.78 -27.47 8.64
N LEU A 51 -2.31 -28.30 7.70
CA LEU A 51 -1.20 -27.96 6.79
C LEU A 51 -1.55 -26.80 5.85
N LEU A 52 -2.79 -26.75 5.33
CA LEU A 52 -3.26 -25.62 4.52
C LEU A 52 -3.27 -24.30 5.32
N LEU A 53 -3.76 -24.34 6.56
CA LEU A 53 -3.72 -23.17 7.44
C LEU A 53 -2.29 -22.80 7.86
N ALA A 54 -1.39 -23.78 7.92
CA ALA A 54 0.01 -23.58 8.30
C ALA A 54 0.88 -23.10 7.14
N ASP A 55 0.38 -23.08 5.91
CA ASP A 55 1.16 -22.66 4.75
C ASP A 55 1.63 -21.20 4.90
N SER A 56 2.90 -20.93 4.58
CA SER A 56 3.42 -19.56 4.53
C SER A 56 2.87 -18.78 3.34
N ALA A 57 2.43 -19.47 2.29
CA ALA A 57 1.80 -18.89 1.11
C ALA A 57 0.28 -18.69 1.28
N LEU A 58 -0.30 -19.07 2.43
CA LEU A 58 -1.70 -18.76 2.72
C LEU A 58 -1.89 -17.24 2.63
N PRO A 59 -2.78 -16.72 1.74
CA PRO A 59 -2.76 -15.32 1.31
C PRO A 59 -3.46 -14.41 2.33
N LEU A 60 -2.95 -14.38 3.57
CA LEU A 60 -3.44 -13.53 4.66
C LEU A 60 -2.67 -12.21 4.75
N GLY A 61 -1.59 -12.04 3.99
CA GLY A 61 -0.71 -10.87 4.08
C GLY A 61 0.12 -10.80 5.37
N SER A 62 0.16 -11.89 6.15
CA SER A 62 0.80 -11.94 7.47
C SER A 62 2.31 -11.67 7.45
N PHE A 63 3.01 -12.01 6.37
CA PHE A 63 4.46 -11.81 6.19
C PHE A 63 4.89 -10.33 6.27
N ALA A 64 4.00 -9.40 5.89
CA ALA A 64 4.29 -7.96 5.85
C ALA A 64 4.34 -7.30 7.24
N PHE A 65 3.83 -7.98 8.29
CA PHE A 65 3.71 -7.40 9.62
C PHE A 65 4.90 -7.79 10.51
N SER A 66 5.66 -6.80 11.00
CA SER A 66 6.74 -7.02 11.98
C SER A 66 6.25 -7.05 13.43
N SER A 67 4.96 -6.81 13.66
CA SER A 67 4.30 -6.78 14.98
C SER A 67 4.99 -5.89 16.03
N GLY A 68 5.66 -4.82 15.59
CA GLY A 68 6.39 -3.87 16.45
C GLY A 68 7.85 -4.23 16.72
N LEU A 69 8.40 -5.28 16.10
CA LEU A 69 9.79 -5.72 16.29
C LEU A 69 10.80 -4.61 15.92
N GLU A 70 10.57 -3.90 14.82
CA GLU A 70 11.46 -2.85 14.33
C GLU A 70 11.57 -1.69 15.34
N SER A 71 10.42 -1.23 15.85
CA SER A 71 10.34 -0.24 16.92
C SER A 71 11.05 -0.73 18.19
N TYR A 72 10.79 -1.97 18.60
CA TYR A 72 11.42 -2.56 19.78
C TYR A 72 12.94 -2.57 19.65
N LEU A 73 13.47 -3.06 18.52
CA LEU A 73 14.91 -3.12 18.25
C LEU A 73 15.53 -1.72 18.21
N ALA A 74 14.85 -0.74 17.62
CA ALA A 74 15.32 0.64 17.57
C ALA A 74 15.45 1.26 18.97
N HIS A 75 14.52 0.95 19.88
CA HIS A 75 14.51 1.46 21.26
C HIS A 75 15.42 0.69 22.22
N HIS A 76 15.82 -0.54 21.87
CA HIS A 76 16.69 -1.40 22.71
C HIS A 76 18.13 -1.48 22.20
N LYS A 77 18.56 -0.57 21.31
CA LYS A 77 19.98 -0.36 20.98
C LYS A 77 20.73 0.19 22.20
N THR A 78 21.09 -0.67 23.14
CA THR A 78 21.97 -0.30 24.26
C THR A 78 23.12 -1.29 24.43
N SER A 79 24.32 -0.71 24.54
CA SER A 79 25.64 -1.32 24.70
C SER A 79 26.19 -2.13 23.52
N PRO A 80 27.41 -1.85 23.02
CA PRO A 80 28.07 -2.62 21.96
C PRO A 80 28.39 -4.09 22.32
N SER A 81 28.03 -4.53 23.53
CA SER A 81 28.24 -5.89 24.04
C SER A 81 26.98 -6.78 24.10
N ALA A 82 25.77 -6.25 23.89
CA ALA A 82 24.53 -7.02 23.98
C ALA A 82 24.19 -7.66 22.62
N SER A 83 23.94 -8.98 22.59
CA SER A 83 23.55 -9.65 21.35
C SER A 83 22.11 -9.26 20.97
N GLN A 84 21.93 -8.77 19.74
CA GLN A 84 20.60 -8.45 19.20
C GLN A 84 19.66 -9.67 19.22
N LEU A 85 20.24 -10.88 19.19
CA LEU A 85 19.54 -12.15 19.34
C LEU A 85 18.85 -12.30 20.71
N SER A 86 19.50 -11.89 21.81
CA SER A 86 18.89 -11.94 23.15
C SER A 86 17.71 -10.98 23.28
N SER A 87 17.85 -9.77 22.72
CA SER A 87 16.76 -8.79 22.65
C SER A 87 15.59 -9.34 21.83
N PHE A 88 15.87 -10.00 20.70
CA PHE A 88 14.84 -10.66 19.90
C PHE A 88 14.09 -11.77 20.66
N HIS A 89 14.79 -12.67 21.35
CA HIS A 89 14.14 -13.72 22.12
C HIS A 89 13.22 -13.14 23.21
N THR A 90 13.64 -12.05 23.83
CA THR A 90 12.81 -11.30 24.79
C THR A 90 11.55 -10.76 24.11
N PHE A 91 11.70 -10.11 22.95
CA PHE A 91 10.56 -9.59 22.18
C PHE A 91 9.59 -10.70 21.75
N LEU A 92 10.09 -11.80 21.20
CA LEU A 92 9.27 -12.91 20.73
C LEU A 92 8.40 -13.46 21.88
N ARG A 93 8.99 -13.64 23.07
CA ARG A 93 8.26 -14.06 24.28
C ARG A 93 7.17 -13.06 24.67
N LEU A 94 7.48 -11.76 24.73
CA LEU A 94 6.51 -10.72 25.07
C LEU A 94 5.38 -10.60 24.04
N SER A 95 5.73 -10.72 22.76
CA SER A 95 4.81 -10.66 21.62
C SER A 95 3.83 -11.83 21.63
N LEU A 96 4.31 -13.06 21.90
CA LEU A 96 3.45 -14.23 22.04
C LEU A 96 2.55 -14.15 23.27
N SER A 97 3.05 -13.71 24.42
CA SER A 97 2.21 -13.50 25.61
C SER A 97 1.12 -12.48 25.39
N THR A 98 1.45 -11.38 24.69
CA THR A 98 0.49 -10.35 24.32
C THR A 98 -0.63 -10.91 23.45
N LEU A 99 -0.26 -11.58 22.35
CA LEU A 99 -1.24 -12.16 21.43
C LEU A 99 -2.09 -13.24 22.11
N ALA A 100 -1.48 -14.05 22.98
CA ALA A 100 -2.18 -15.07 23.74
C ALA A 100 -3.20 -14.45 24.72
N SER A 101 -2.85 -13.34 25.39
CA SER A 101 -3.76 -12.68 26.34
C SER A 101 -4.88 -11.88 25.67
N THR A 102 -4.65 -11.33 24.47
CA THR A 102 -5.63 -10.45 23.79
C THR A 102 -6.48 -11.18 22.75
N ALA A 103 -5.91 -12.10 21.97
CA ALA A 103 -6.56 -12.66 20.79
C ALA A 103 -6.94 -14.14 20.94
N LEU A 104 -6.20 -14.92 21.72
CA LEU A 104 -6.47 -16.36 21.87
C LEU A 104 -7.86 -16.68 22.48
N PRO A 105 -8.38 -15.92 23.48
CA PRO A 105 -9.74 -16.13 23.97
C PRO A 105 -10.80 -16.02 22.87
N TYR A 106 -10.60 -15.12 21.90
CA TYR A 106 -11.48 -14.95 20.76
C TYR A 106 -11.34 -16.08 19.73
N VAL A 107 -10.16 -16.68 19.58
CA VAL A 107 -9.98 -17.92 18.81
C VAL A 107 -10.78 -19.06 19.45
N PHE A 108 -10.71 -19.21 20.77
CA PHE A 108 -11.47 -20.23 21.48
C PHE A 108 -12.98 -19.99 21.38
N ALA A 109 -13.43 -18.76 21.61
CA ALA A 109 -14.84 -18.39 21.53
C ALA A 109 -15.38 -18.57 20.10
N GLY A 110 -14.67 -18.10 19.07
CA GLY A 110 -15.07 -18.27 17.66
C GLY A 110 -15.18 -19.75 17.24
N TYR A 111 -14.38 -20.63 17.85
CA TYR A 111 -14.47 -22.08 17.62
C TYR A 111 -15.60 -22.74 18.42
N ARG A 112 -15.76 -22.41 19.69
CA ARG A 112 -16.71 -23.03 20.63
C ARG A 112 -18.15 -22.56 20.38
N GLU A 113 -18.29 -21.28 20.05
CA GLU A 113 -19.56 -20.56 19.90
C GLU A 113 -19.62 -19.78 18.57
N PRO A 114 -19.56 -20.47 17.40
CA PRO A 114 -19.53 -19.79 16.09
C PRO A 114 -20.71 -18.85 15.82
N TRP A 115 -21.84 -19.02 16.52
CA TRP A 115 -23.04 -18.19 16.35
C TRP A 115 -22.91 -16.79 16.96
N GLU A 116 -21.96 -16.56 17.86
CA GLU A 116 -21.67 -15.25 18.45
C GLU A 116 -20.66 -14.45 17.61
N ILE A 117 -20.32 -14.89 16.38
CA ILE A 117 -19.23 -14.31 15.58
C ILE A 117 -19.37 -12.80 15.36
N GLU A 118 -20.60 -12.28 15.22
CA GLU A 118 -20.85 -10.83 15.10
C GLU A 118 -20.51 -10.08 16.39
N THR A 119 -20.93 -10.62 17.54
CA THR A 119 -20.61 -10.09 18.87
C THR A 119 -19.11 -10.12 19.10
N LEU A 120 -18.48 -11.27 18.84
CA LEU A 120 -17.04 -11.49 19.02
C LEU A 120 -16.19 -10.57 18.13
N ASP A 121 -16.63 -10.31 16.90
CA ASP A 121 -15.95 -9.39 15.98
C ASP A 121 -16.00 -7.95 16.50
N ASN A 122 -17.19 -7.49 16.92
CA ASN A 122 -17.37 -6.15 17.48
C ASN A 122 -16.60 -5.96 18.79
N ASP A 123 -16.66 -6.95 19.69
CA ASP A 123 -15.96 -6.93 20.97
C ASP A 123 -14.44 -6.90 20.77
N PHE A 124 -13.92 -7.64 19.78
CA PHE A 124 -12.50 -7.63 19.45
C PHE A 124 -12.04 -6.31 18.83
N ASP A 125 -12.86 -5.68 17.99
CA ASP A 125 -12.59 -4.35 17.44
C ASP A 125 -12.49 -3.31 18.58
N ALA A 126 -13.46 -3.33 19.50
CA ALA A 126 -13.53 -2.45 20.65
C ALA A 126 -12.37 -2.66 21.66
N SER A 127 -11.94 -3.91 21.86
CA SER A 127 -10.84 -4.25 22.78
C SER A 127 -9.44 -4.09 22.16
N THR A 128 -9.35 -3.68 20.88
CA THR A 128 -8.08 -3.42 20.19
C THR A 128 -7.86 -1.91 19.99
N PRO A 129 -7.35 -1.16 20.99
CA PRO A 129 -7.19 0.29 20.89
C PRO A 129 -6.13 0.72 19.87
N CYS A 130 -5.11 -0.11 19.65
CA CYS A 130 -4.06 0.18 18.69
C CYS A 130 -4.57 0.09 17.25
N THR A 131 -4.69 1.22 16.57
CA THR A 131 -5.24 1.32 15.20
C THR A 131 -4.44 0.53 14.16
N VAL A 132 -3.13 0.37 14.37
CA VAL A 132 -2.26 -0.43 13.49
C VAL A 132 -2.56 -1.92 13.68
N ALA A 133 -2.63 -2.40 14.94
CA ALA A 133 -2.97 -3.79 15.25
C ALA A 133 -4.39 -4.13 14.80
N ARG A 134 -5.34 -3.22 15.02
CA ARG A 134 -6.75 -3.37 14.61
C ARG A 134 -6.87 -3.53 13.10
N ARG A 135 -6.28 -2.61 12.32
CA ARG A 135 -6.25 -2.70 10.85
C ARG A 135 -5.58 -3.97 10.34
N ALA A 136 -4.46 -4.38 10.94
CA ALA A 136 -3.78 -5.61 10.58
C ALA A 136 -4.67 -6.85 10.79
N SER A 137 -5.35 -6.92 11.94
CA SER A 137 -6.28 -8.01 12.25
C SER A 137 -7.49 -8.04 11.30
N VAL A 138 -8.07 -6.88 10.97
CA VAL A 138 -9.16 -6.76 9.98
C VAL A 138 -8.70 -7.21 8.60
N ALA A 139 -7.54 -6.75 8.13
CA ALA A 139 -7.02 -7.13 6.83
C ALA A 139 -6.81 -8.65 6.73
N GLN A 140 -6.20 -9.25 7.75
CA GLN A 140 -5.95 -10.70 7.80
C GLN A 140 -7.25 -11.52 7.91
N GLY A 141 -8.24 -11.05 8.68
CA GLY A 141 -9.53 -11.74 8.80
C GLY A 141 -10.37 -11.65 7.53
N ARG A 142 -10.40 -10.50 6.85
CA ARG A 142 -11.02 -10.34 5.52
C ARG A 142 -10.35 -11.21 4.46
N ALA A 143 -9.03 -11.31 4.50
CA ALA A 143 -8.29 -12.21 3.63
C ALA A 143 -8.64 -13.69 3.91
N LEU A 144 -8.77 -14.09 5.17
CA LEU A 144 -9.20 -15.43 5.55
C LEU A 144 -10.62 -15.74 5.05
N LEU A 145 -11.55 -14.77 5.11
CA LEU A 145 -12.88 -14.89 4.51
C LEU A 145 -12.83 -15.05 3.00
N ALA A 146 -11.96 -14.30 2.32
CA ALA A 146 -11.80 -14.42 0.88
C ALA A 146 -11.27 -15.82 0.47
N VAL A 147 -10.29 -16.35 1.21
CA VAL A 147 -9.81 -17.74 1.05
C VAL A 147 -10.94 -18.74 1.28
N TRP A 148 -11.74 -18.53 2.33
CA TRP A 148 -12.91 -19.36 2.58
C TRP A 148 -13.86 -19.35 1.37
N ASP A 149 -14.33 -18.17 0.94
CA ASP A 149 -15.33 -18.06 -0.11
C ASP A 149 -14.85 -18.56 -1.48
N ARG A 150 -13.57 -18.34 -1.81
CA ARG A 150 -13.00 -18.67 -3.13
C ARG A 150 -12.40 -20.07 -3.22
N SER A 151 -11.95 -20.65 -2.10
CA SER A 151 -11.17 -21.90 -2.12
C SER A 151 -11.78 -22.98 -1.24
N PHE A 152 -12.01 -22.72 0.05
CA PHE A 152 -12.41 -23.77 0.99
C PHE A 152 -13.91 -24.12 0.91
N LYS A 153 -14.78 -23.14 0.69
CA LYS A 153 -16.23 -23.29 0.75
C LYS A 153 -16.77 -24.46 -0.09
N GLN A 154 -16.32 -24.61 -1.33
CA GLN A 154 -16.80 -25.69 -2.21
C GLN A 154 -16.44 -27.09 -1.67
N GLN A 155 -15.24 -27.23 -1.10
CA GLN A 155 -14.68 -28.50 -0.65
C GLN A 155 -15.22 -28.91 0.73
N TYR A 156 -15.51 -27.94 1.59
CA TYR A 156 -15.92 -28.17 2.97
C TYR A 156 -17.43 -27.99 3.22
N SER A 157 -18.20 -27.46 2.25
CA SER A 157 -19.67 -27.38 2.35
C SER A 157 -20.42 -28.62 1.82
N SER A 158 -19.74 -29.56 1.16
CA SER A 158 -20.37 -30.60 0.31
C SER A 158 -20.22 -32.04 0.80
N LYS A 159 -19.55 -32.31 1.93
CA LYS A 159 -19.34 -33.68 2.44
C LYS A 159 -20.29 -34.03 3.58
N THR A 160 -21.32 -34.82 3.29
CA THR A 160 -22.04 -35.64 4.28
C THR A 160 -21.37 -37.03 4.33
N PRO A 161 -20.70 -37.45 5.42
CA PRO A 161 -20.29 -38.85 5.58
C PRO A 161 -21.48 -39.69 6.08
N PRO A 162 -21.59 -40.96 5.67
CA PRO A 162 -22.56 -41.90 6.24
C PRO A 162 -22.08 -42.43 7.60
N THR A 163 -23.04 -42.80 8.46
CA THR A 163 -22.96 -43.61 9.71
C THR A 163 -22.95 -42.90 11.09
N GLU A 164 -24.18 -42.67 11.58
CA GLU A 164 -24.78 -42.86 12.91
C GLU A 164 -24.12 -42.46 14.25
N ASP A 165 -22.81 -42.25 14.41
CA ASP A 165 -22.23 -41.69 15.67
C ASP A 165 -21.83 -40.20 15.55
N ILE A 166 -22.03 -39.63 14.35
CA ILE A 166 -21.48 -38.35 13.88
C ILE A 166 -22.50 -37.19 14.00
N THR A 167 -23.66 -37.42 14.63
CA THR A 167 -24.77 -36.45 14.66
C THR A 167 -24.40 -35.13 15.34
N ASN A 168 -23.70 -35.14 16.48
CA ASN A 168 -23.34 -33.90 17.19
C ASN A 168 -22.22 -33.09 16.51
N GLY A 169 -21.23 -33.76 15.90
CA GLY A 169 -20.12 -33.10 15.19
C GLY A 169 -20.56 -32.48 13.86
N ILE A 170 -21.38 -33.21 13.08
CA ILE A 170 -21.96 -32.71 11.82
C ILE A 170 -22.87 -31.50 12.07
N ILE A 171 -23.70 -31.54 13.13
CA ILE A 171 -24.60 -30.43 13.47
C ILE A 171 -23.79 -29.17 13.86
N LYS A 172 -22.68 -29.32 14.60
CA LYS A 172 -21.79 -28.19 14.95
C LYS A 172 -21.13 -27.56 13.71
N SER A 173 -20.55 -28.37 12.83
CA SER A 173 -19.92 -27.88 11.59
C SER A 173 -20.94 -27.20 10.66
N ALA A 174 -22.13 -27.78 10.49
CA ALA A 174 -23.20 -27.17 9.70
C ALA A 174 -23.67 -25.82 10.28
N ARG A 175 -23.72 -25.69 11.61
CA ARG A 175 -24.01 -24.42 12.29
C ARG A 175 -22.90 -23.39 12.09
N ALA A 176 -21.63 -23.81 12.14
CA ALA A 176 -20.48 -22.93 11.89
C ALA A 176 -20.46 -22.42 10.44
N VAL A 177 -20.72 -23.28 9.44
CA VAL A 177 -20.87 -22.86 8.03
C VAL A 177 -22.00 -21.87 7.85
N LYS A 178 -23.14 -22.10 8.51
CA LYS A 178 -24.27 -21.17 8.50
C LYS A 178 -23.89 -19.83 9.13
N ALA A 179 -23.25 -19.84 10.29
CA ALA A 179 -22.80 -18.63 10.97
C ALA A 179 -21.83 -17.82 10.10
N LEU A 180 -20.84 -18.45 9.46
CA LEU A 180 -19.93 -17.78 8.54
C LEU A 180 -20.63 -17.18 7.33
N THR A 181 -21.61 -17.91 6.79
CA THR A 181 -22.39 -17.45 5.63
C THR A 181 -23.26 -16.25 6.00
N THR A 182 -23.90 -16.28 7.17
CA THR A 182 -24.68 -15.15 7.69
C THR A 182 -23.78 -13.95 7.98
N PHE A 183 -22.63 -14.15 8.64
CA PHE A 183 -21.65 -13.11 8.91
C PHE A 183 -21.13 -12.47 7.61
N SER A 184 -20.73 -13.27 6.61
CA SER A 184 -20.27 -12.77 5.30
C SER A 184 -21.35 -11.97 4.57
N ALA A 185 -22.63 -12.35 4.72
CA ALA A 185 -23.74 -11.57 4.17
C ALA A 185 -23.95 -10.25 4.94
N ALA A 186 -23.94 -10.30 6.28
CA ALA A 186 -24.12 -9.12 7.14
C ALA A 186 -22.98 -8.10 6.96
N LEU A 187 -21.74 -8.55 6.74
CA LEU A 187 -20.57 -7.71 6.48
C LEU A 187 -20.72 -6.81 5.25
N ARG A 188 -21.60 -7.17 4.30
CA ARG A 188 -21.85 -6.35 3.09
C ARG A 188 -22.81 -5.19 3.34
N THR A 189 -23.59 -5.24 4.42
CA THR A 189 -24.64 -4.26 4.70
C THR A 189 -24.46 -3.55 6.04
N SER A 190 -23.64 -4.09 6.95
CA SER A 190 -23.38 -3.53 8.28
C SER A 190 -22.14 -2.63 8.25
N GLU A 191 -22.24 -1.45 8.84
CA GLU A 191 -21.10 -0.54 9.07
C GLU A 191 -20.30 -0.91 10.33
N HIS A 192 -20.79 -1.85 11.14
CA HIS A 192 -20.20 -2.18 12.44
C HIS A 192 -19.30 -3.42 12.41
N LEU A 193 -19.48 -4.31 11.42
CA LEU A 193 -18.70 -5.53 11.30
C LEU A 193 -17.40 -5.29 10.53
N ASN A 194 -16.30 -5.80 11.06
CA ASN A 194 -14.95 -5.54 10.58
C ASN A 194 -14.25 -6.77 10.00
N ALA A 195 -14.61 -7.97 10.46
CA ALA A 195 -13.99 -9.25 10.07
C ALA A 195 -12.53 -9.41 10.55
N HIS A 196 -12.37 -9.45 11.86
CA HIS A 196 -11.12 -9.70 12.58
C HIS A 196 -10.63 -11.14 12.48
N LEU A 197 -9.31 -11.29 12.37
CA LEU A 197 -8.68 -12.59 12.22
C LEU A 197 -8.98 -13.56 13.38
N ALA A 198 -8.90 -13.13 14.63
CA ALA A 198 -8.94 -14.05 15.77
C ALA A 198 -10.28 -14.79 15.93
N PRO A 199 -11.45 -14.09 15.96
CA PRO A 199 -12.76 -14.77 15.95
C PRO A 199 -12.94 -15.67 14.71
N LEU A 200 -12.56 -15.17 13.53
CA LEU A 200 -12.73 -15.90 12.27
C LEU A 200 -11.82 -17.12 12.14
N TRP A 201 -10.61 -17.07 12.70
CA TRP A 201 -9.67 -18.20 12.72
C TRP A 201 -10.26 -19.38 13.48
N GLY A 202 -10.79 -19.12 14.68
CA GLY A 202 -11.49 -20.15 15.47
C GLY A 202 -12.68 -20.74 14.72
N LEU A 203 -13.50 -19.88 14.13
CA LEU A 203 -14.67 -20.31 13.38
C LEU A 203 -14.32 -21.13 12.14
N VAL A 204 -13.37 -20.67 11.32
CA VAL A 204 -12.93 -21.38 10.11
C VAL A 204 -12.25 -22.70 10.47
N ALA A 205 -11.41 -22.73 11.50
CA ALA A 205 -10.80 -23.98 11.99
C ALA A 205 -11.85 -25.00 12.44
N ASN A 206 -12.97 -24.56 13.04
CA ASN A 206 -14.10 -25.42 13.39
C ASN A 206 -14.73 -26.04 12.14
N ILE A 207 -14.97 -25.23 11.11
CA ILE A 207 -15.54 -25.71 9.84
C ILE A 207 -14.61 -26.72 9.16
N LEU A 208 -13.31 -26.46 9.19
CA LEU A 208 -12.27 -27.31 8.61
C LEU A 208 -12.01 -28.59 9.43
N ALA A 209 -12.72 -28.78 10.55
CA ALA A 209 -12.56 -29.90 11.47
C ALA A 209 -11.13 -30.04 12.02
N VAL A 210 -10.39 -28.93 12.12
CA VAL A 210 -9.10 -28.88 12.82
C VAL A 210 -9.37 -28.92 14.33
N PRO A 211 -8.72 -29.79 15.11
CA PRO A 211 -8.90 -29.81 16.56
C PRO A 211 -8.57 -28.44 17.17
N LEU A 212 -9.39 -27.98 18.13
CA LEU A 212 -9.26 -26.63 18.71
C LEU A 212 -7.87 -26.36 19.27
N HIS A 213 -7.28 -27.36 19.95
CA HIS A 213 -5.94 -27.23 20.49
C HIS A 213 -4.89 -26.99 19.39
N ASP A 214 -4.98 -27.71 18.27
CA ASP A 214 -4.08 -27.56 17.13
C ASP A 214 -4.29 -26.22 16.43
N ALA A 215 -5.54 -25.78 16.29
CA ALA A 215 -5.88 -24.47 15.73
C ALA A 215 -5.32 -23.31 16.58
N ALA A 216 -5.41 -23.42 17.90
CA ALA A 216 -4.87 -22.45 18.85
C ALA A 216 -3.34 -22.44 18.86
N TYR A 217 -2.71 -23.61 18.85
CA TYR A 217 -1.26 -23.74 18.72
C TYR A 217 -0.78 -23.11 17.40
N LEU A 218 -1.43 -23.44 16.29
CA LEU A 218 -1.07 -22.94 14.97
C LEU A 218 -1.25 -21.42 14.84
N PHE A 219 -2.28 -20.86 15.48
CA PHE A 219 -2.48 -19.40 15.52
C PHE A 219 -1.26 -18.68 16.13
N LEU A 220 -0.80 -19.14 17.30
CA LEU A 220 0.38 -18.58 17.97
C LEU A 220 1.68 -18.89 17.22
N PHE A 221 1.81 -20.10 16.68
CA PHE A 221 2.97 -20.50 15.87
C PHE A 221 3.10 -19.66 14.60
N SER A 222 1.97 -19.35 13.94
CA SER A 222 1.95 -18.49 12.75
C SER A 222 2.46 -17.08 13.07
N HIS A 223 2.08 -16.53 14.22
CA HIS A 223 2.63 -15.25 14.69
C HIS A 223 4.14 -15.32 14.98
N ALA A 224 4.59 -16.39 15.67
CA ALA A 224 6.01 -16.60 15.92
C ALA A 224 6.82 -16.66 14.61
N ARG A 225 6.33 -17.41 13.62
CA ARG A 225 6.92 -17.52 12.28
C ARG A 225 7.03 -16.16 11.59
N THR A 226 5.98 -15.35 11.66
CA THR A 226 5.98 -13.99 11.09
C THR A 226 7.00 -13.09 11.77
N VAL A 227 7.07 -13.09 13.10
CA VAL A 227 8.03 -12.29 13.88
C VAL A 227 9.48 -12.74 13.62
N ILE A 228 9.72 -14.06 13.54
CA ILE A 228 11.03 -14.63 13.19
C ILE A 228 11.42 -14.25 11.76
N SER A 229 10.49 -14.29 10.81
CA SER A 229 10.72 -13.85 9.44
C SER A 229 11.09 -12.36 9.38
N ALA A 230 10.40 -11.50 10.13
CA ALA A 230 10.75 -10.09 10.25
C ALA A 230 12.16 -9.89 10.85
N ALA A 231 12.57 -10.72 11.80
CA ALA A 231 13.92 -10.67 12.38
C ALA A 231 15.01 -11.05 11.37
N VAL A 232 14.74 -12.00 10.47
CA VAL A 232 15.65 -12.34 9.37
C VAL A 232 15.79 -11.15 8.42
N ARG A 233 14.68 -10.51 8.02
CA ARG A 233 14.71 -9.32 7.15
C ARG A 233 15.43 -8.14 7.80
N ALA A 234 15.28 -7.97 9.11
CA ALA A 234 15.97 -6.95 9.90
C ALA A 234 17.45 -7.29 10.19
N SER A 235 17.99 -8.37 9.61
CA SER A 235 19.36 -8.85 9.81
C SER A 235 19.74 -9.15 11.26
N VAL A 236 18.76 -9.47 12.11
CA VAL A 236 18.98 -9.86 13.52
C VAL A 236 19.54 -11.29 13.61
N MET A 237 19.11 -12.16 12.70
CA MET A 237 19.55 -13.55 12.59
C MET A 237 19.51 -14.05 11.14
N GLY A 238 20.31 -15.05 10.82
CA GLY A 238 20.29 -15.72 9.52
C GLY A 238 19.18 -16.79 9.39
N PRO A 239 18.93 -17.32 8.18
CA PRO A 239 17.86 -18.27 7.92
C PRO A 239 18.00 -19.58 8.71
N TYR A 240 19.21 -20.12 8.86
CA TYR A 240 19.45 -21.33 9.67
C TYR A 240 19.20 -21.10 11.17
N GLN A 241 19.52 -19.90 11.67
CA GLN A 241 19.23 -19.52 13.05
C GLN A 241 17.71 -19.39 13.26
N ALA A 242 16.99 -18.81 12.30
CA ALA A 242 15.53 -18.75 12.34
C ALA A 242 14.88 -20.14 12.39
N GLN A 243 15.36 -21.09 11.57
CA GLN A 243 14.89 -22.48 11.64
C GLN A 243 15.23 -23.14 12.98
N ALA A 244 16.42 -22.85 13.55
CA ALA A 244 16.78 -23.35 14.88
C ALA A 244 15.86 -22.81 15.99
N VAL A 245 15.41 -21.54 15.89
CA VAL A 245 14.42 -20.97 16.83
C VAL A 245 13.05 -21.63 16.63
N LEU A 246 12.59 -21.79 15.38
CA LEU A 246 11.31 -22.45 15.07
C LEU A 246 11.26 -23.90 15.54
N ALA A 247 12.37 -24.63 15.42
CA ALA A 247 12.51 -26.01 15.85
C ALA A 247 12.83 -26.17 17.35
N SER A 248 12.98 -25.07 18.09
CA SER A 248 13.41 -25.13 19.49
C SER A 248 12.31 -25.66 20.41
N ALA A 249 12.69 -26.53 21.35
CA ALA A 249 11.81 -26.98 22.43
C ALA A 249 11.29 -25.78 23.26
N GLU A 250 12.10 -24.74 23.42
CA GLU A 250 11.71 -23.54 24.15
C GLU A 250 10.49 -22.84 23.52
N LEU A 251 10.47 -22.68 22.19
CA LEU A 251 9.33 -22.08 21.50
C LEU A 251 8.09 -22.99 21.56
N GLN A 252 8.30 -24.30 21.37
CA GLN A 252 7.23 -25.29 21.47
C GLN A 252 6.57 -25.28 22.85
N ASP A 253 7.36 -25.40 23.92
CA ASP A 253 6.89 -25.40 25.31
C ASP A 253 6.21 -24.07 25.64
N ARG A 254 6.73 -22.94 25.13
CA ARG A 254 6.12 -21.62 25.33
C ARG A 254 4.74 -21.53 24.69
N ILE A 255 4.58 -21.98 23.45
CA ILE A 255 3.27 -21.95 22.78
C ILE A 255 2.29 -22.88 23.50
N GLN A 256 2.70 -24.10 23.86
CA GLN A 256 1.87 -25.04 24.61
C GLN A 256 1.42 -24.46 25.95
N GLY A 257 2.35 -23.84 26.70
CA GLY A 257 2.05 -23.18 27.96
C GLY A 257 1.01 -22.06 27.79
N LEU A 258 1.17 -21.20 26.79
CA LEU A 258 0.21 -20.12 26.51
C LEU A 258 -1.18 -20.64 26.10
N VAL A 259 -1.25 -21.74 25.34
CA VAL A 259 -2.52 -22.39 24.99
C VAL A 259 -3.19 -22.96 26.24
N ALA A 260 -2.43 -23.62 27.12
CA ALA A 260 -2.94 -24.17 28.37
C ALA A 260 -3.42 -23.07 29.34
N GLU A 261 -2.64 -21.99 29.50
CA GLU A 261 -3.00 -20.84 30.33
C GLU A 261 -4.27 -20.13 29.83
N GLY A 262 -4.46 -20.04 28.52
CA GLY A 262 -5.62 -19.40 27.91
C GLY A 262 -6.86 -20.29 27.79
N TRP A 263 -6.76 -21.60 28.04
CA TRP A 263 -7.76 -22.58 27.62
C TRP A 263 -9.18 -22.32 28.14
N ASP A 264 -9.29 -21.89 29.40
CA ASP A 264 -10.56 -21.60 30.07
C ASP A 264 -10.80 -20.09 30.26
N ARG A 265 -9.98 -19.24 29.62
CA ARG A 265 -10.11 -17.79 29.70
C ARG A 265 -11.25 -17.32 28.80
N SER A 266 -12.18 -16.54 29.36
CA SER A 266 -13.27 -15.95 28.61
C SER A 266 -12.83 -14.67 27.88
N VAL A 267 -13.66 -14.18 26.95
CA VAL A 267 -13.33 -12.98 26.15
C VAL A 267 -13.35 -11.70 27.00
N GLU A 268 -14.11 -11.69 28.09
CA GLU A 268 -14.17 -10.57 29.06
C GLU A 268 -12.87 -10.42 29.85
N ASP A 269 -12.14 -11.53 30.04
CA ASP A 269 -10.83 -11.55 30.68
C ASP A 269 -9.68 -11.35 29.69
N ALA A 270 -9.98 -11.14 28.40
CA ALA A 270 -9.00 -10.83 27.37
C ALA A 270 -8.48 -9.40 27.55
N GLY A 271 -7.16 -9.23 27.45
CA GLY A 271 -6.57 -7.91 27.70
C GLY A 271 -5.06 -7.88 27.51
N GLN A 272 -4.53 -6.66 27.46
CA GLN A 272 -3.11 -6.43 27.21
C GLN A 272 -2.27 -6.81 28.44
N SER A 273 -1.49 -7.88 28.34
CA SER A 273 -0.57 -8.32 29.40
C SER A 273 0.77 -7.55 29.38
N VAL A 274 1.12 -6.94 28.26
CA VAL A 274 2.37 -6.18 28.08
C VAL A 274 2.05 -4.81 27.45
N PRO A 275 1.63 -3.80 28.24
CA PRO A 275 1.18 -2.50 27.71
C PRO A 275 2.18 -1.80 26.78
N VAL A 276 3.48 -2.04 26.97
CA VAL A 276 4.53 -1.47 26.13
C VAL A 276 4.56 -2.06 24.71
N MET A 277 3.99 -3.25 24.48
CA MET A 277 3.86 -3.84 23.14
C MET A 277 2.94 -3.00 22.26
N ASP A 278 1.82 -2.49 22.80
CA ASP A 278 0.92 -1.61 22.04
C ASP A 278 1.62 -0.32 21.63
N LEU A 279 2.50 0.21 22.47
CA LEU A 279 3.34 1.37 22.14
C LEU A 279 4.33 1.05 21.03
N TRP A 280 4.98 -0.12 21.01
CA TRP A 280 5.91 -0.47 19.93
C TRP A 280 5.22 -0.73 18.60
N VAL A 281 4.03 -1.34 18.63
CA VAL A 281 3.17 -1.52 17.44
C VAL A 281 2.67 -0.16 16.92
N ALA A 282 2.27 0.76 17.81
CA ALA A 282 1.81 2.10 17.44
C ALA A 282 2.97 3.03 16.98
N SER A 283 4.15 2.90 17.58
CA SER A 283 5.34 3.73 17.30
C SER A 283 5.99 3.44 15.95
N MET A 284 5.49 2.46 15.20
CA MET A 284 5.83 2.28 13.79
C MET A 284 5.52 3.55 12.95
N LEU A 285 4.64 4.44 13.44
CA LEU A 285 4.38 5.77 12.90
C LEU A 285 5.44 6.84 13.26
N VAL A 286 6.30 6.61 14.26
CA VAL A 286 7.17 7.66 14.88
C VAL A 286 8.66 7.36 14.76
N VAL A 287 9.09 6.09 14.66
CA VAL A 287 10.51 5.71 14.69
C VAL A 287 11.30 6.12 13.42
N GLY A 288 10.62 6.55 12.35
CA GLY A 288 11.26 7.17 11.18
C GLY A 288 11.97 8.51 11.46
N ALA A 289 11.67 9.17 12.59
CA ALA A 289 12.13 10.52 12.87
C ALA A 289 13.42 10.64 13.72
N ARG A 290 14.08 9.55 14.14
CA ARG A 290 15.17 9.63 15.14
C ARG A 290 16.53 9.02 14.80
N SER A 291 16.74 8.41 13.63
CA SER A 291 18.04 7.79 13.32
C SER A 291 18.91 8.64 12.40
N ARG A 292 19.45 9.77 12.91
CA ARG A 292 20.74 10.40 12.53
C ARG A 292 20.97 11.70 13.32
N MET A 293 21.29 11.56 14.60
CA MET A 293 22.04 12.60 15.32
C MET A 293 23.29 11.92 15.88
N SER A 294 24.39 11.97 15.14
CA SER A 294 25.68 11.45 15.61
C SER A 294 26.25 12.38 16.68
N TYR A 295 26.49 11.80 17.86
CA TYR A 295 27.12 12.42 19.02
C TYR A 295 28.61 12.69 18.78
N THR A 296 29.00 13.74 18.06
CA THR A 296 30.42 14.21 18.06
C THR A 296 30.64 15.72 17.85
N THR A 297 29.62 16.58 17.80
CA THR A 297 29.85 18.03 17.57
C THR A 297 29.13 18.95 18.57
N ALA A 298 28.98 18.53 19.83
CA ALA A 298 28.29 19.32 20.86
C ALA A 298 29.18 20.30 21.67
N ALA A 299 30.47 20.46 21.35
CA ALA A 299 31.40 21.19 22.23
C ALA A 299 32.00 22.51 21.69
N LEU A 300 31.71 22.96 20.45
CA LEU A 300 32.29 24.20 19.91
C LEU A 300 31.30 25.31 19.51
N ALA A 301 29.98 25.08 19.56
CA ALA A 301 28.99 26.06 19.10
C ALA A 301 28.44 27.00 20.19
N MET A 302 28.93 26.92 21.44
CA MET A 302 28.39 27.69 22.58
C MET A 302 29.11 29.02 22.87
N LEU A 303 30.15 29.40 22.11
CA LEU A 303 30.91 30.65 22.36
C LEU A 303 30.80 31.75 21.29
N ALA A 304 30.02 31.55 20.22
CA ALA A 304 29.89 32.53 19.14
C ALA A 304 28.52 33.26 19.12
N LEU A 305 27.80 33.34 20.25
CA LEU A 305 26.45 33.91 20.31
C LEU A 305 26.34 35.26 21.06
N THR A 306 27.43 36.04 21.20
CA THR A 306 27.37 37.33 21.92
C THR A 306 27.93 38.55 21.19
N ALA A 307 28.33 38.46 19.92
CA ALA A 307 28.81 39.64 19.20
C ALA A 307 28.45 39.60 17.72
N THR A 308 27.23 40.01 17.38
CA THR A 308 26.85 40.91 16.27
C THR A 308 25.33 40.99 16.17
N ILE A 309 24.70 41.70 17.12
CA ILE A 309 23.39 42.32 16.87
C ILE A 309 23.71 43.63 16.18
N SER A 310 23.51 43.71 14.87
CA SER A 310 23.21 44.92 14.09
C SER A 310 23.30 44.60 12.59
N HIS A 311 22.22 44.08 12.03
CA HIS A 311 21.66 44.36 10.68
C HIS A 311 20.54 43.34 10.46
N SER A 312 19.36 43.68 10.98
CA SER A 312 18.12 43.00 10.61
C SER A 312 17.65 43.60 9.30
N GLU A 313 17.91 42.92 8.18
CA GLU A 313 16.99 43.02 7.04
C GLU A 313 15.75 42.21 7.43
N GLN A 314 14.67 42.92 7.74
CA GLN A 314 13.35 42.33 7.85
C GLN A 314 12.94 41.83 6.46
N LEU A 315 13.09 40.52 6.21
CA LEU A 315 12.25 39.84 5.23
C LEU A 315 10.81 39.99 5.72
N ALA A 316 10.07 40.87 5.04
CA ALA A 316 8.63 40.95 5.21
C ALA A 316 8.04 39.58 4.86
N LEU A 317 7.29 38.99 5.78
CA LEU A 317 6.46 37.83 5.53
C LEU A 317 5.39 38.26 4.52
N GLN A 318 5.63 38.07 3.22
CA GLN A 318 4.66 38.36 2.17
C GLN A 318 3.37 37.58 2.46
N ALA A 319 2.25 38.30 2.48
CA ALA A 319 0.94 37.70 2.71
C ALA A 319 0.62 36.76 1.54
N ARG A 320 0.34 35.49 1.82
CA ARG A 320 -0.09 34.54 0.78
C ARG A 320 -1.38 35.05 0.14
N PRO A 321 -1.48 35.08 -1.20
CA PRO A 321 -2.69 35.52 -1.87
C PRO A 321 -3.86 34.59 -1.50
N LYS A 322 -5.02 35.18 -1.19
CA LYS A 322 -6.24 34.44 -0.83
C LYS A 322 -7.22 34.49 -2.00
N LEU A 323 -7.71 33.33 -2.42
CA LEU A 323 -8.75 33.19 -3.44
C LEU A 323 -10.05 32.70 -2.77
N PRO A 324 -10.75 33.56 -2.01
CA PRO A 324 -11.92 33.15 -1.24
C PRO A 324 -13.09 32.73 -2.13
N TRP A 325 -13.16 33.21 -3.38
CA TRP A 325 -14.21 32.87 -4.33
C TRP A 325 -14.16 31.42 -4.83
N VAL A 326 -13.02 30.73 -4.67
CA VAL A 326 -12.92 29.30 -4.99
C VAL A 326 -13.40 28.50 -3.78
N GLU A 327 -14.66 28.12 -3.79
CA GLU A 327 -15.29 27.29 -2.76
C GLU A 327 -15.40 25.83 -3.24
N ASP A 328 -15.82 25.59 -4.47
CA ASP A 328 -15.97 24.24 -5.02
C ASP A 328 -14.91 23.95 -6.09
N PHE A 329 -13.95 23.09 -5.76
CA PHE A 329 -12.83 22.73 -6.61
C PHE A 329 -12.92 21.25 -7.04
N GLY A 330 -12.86 20.98 -8.35
CA GLY A 330 -12.77 19.62 -8.91
C GLY A 330 -11.42 19.34 -9.57
N SER A 331 -10.98 18.09 -9.55
CA SER A 331 -9.79 17.66 -10.30
C SER A 331 -10.02 16.31 -10.95
N ILE A 332 -9.99 16.28 -12.27
CA ILE A 332 -10.07 15.06 -13.10
C ILE A 332 -8.78 14.90 -13.89
N GLY A 333 -8.59 13.73 -14.48
CA GLY A 333 -7.48 13.50 -15.38
C GLY A 333 -6.82 12.14 -15.23
N ASP A 334 -5.65 12.06 -15.85
CA ASP A 334 -4.75 10.92 -15.86
C ASP A 334 -3.78 10.91 -14.66
N SER A 335 -2.68 10.17 -14.80
CA SER A 335 -1.63 10.00 -13.79
C SER A 335 -0.89 11.29 -13.42
N TYR A 336 -0.88 12.32 -14.28
CA TYR A 336 -0.29 13.62 -13.98
C TYR A 336 -1.18 14.42 -13.01
N SER A 337 -2.50 14.41 -13.18
CA SER A 337 -3.43 14.96 -12.20
C SER A 337 -3.41 14.16 -10.89
N ALA A 338 -3.29 12.83 -10.97
CA ALA A 338 -3.20 11.99 -9.76
C ALA A 338 -1.88 12.19 -9.00
N GLY A 339 -0.82 12.63 -9.69
CA GLY A 339 0.52 12.87 -9.16
C GLY A 339 1.23 11.59 -8.75
N LEU A 340 1.19 10.59 -9.62
CA LEU A 340 1.72 9.25 -9.39
C LEU A 340 3.13 9.27 -8.77
N GLY A 341 3.23 8.81 -7.52
CA GLY A 341 4.47 8.68 -6.77
C GLY A 341 4.94 9.94 -6.06
N SER A 342 4.26 11.08 -6.20
CA SER A 342 4.65 12.38 -5.63
C SER A 342 4.14 12.58 -4.20
N GLY A 343 4.97 12.27 -3.21
CA GLY A 343 4.65 12.43 -1.79
C GLY A 343 3.85 11.26 -1.21
N ASP A 344 3.06 11.53 -0.16
CA ASP A 344 2.26 10.49 0.49
C ASP A 344 1.08 10.05 -0.39
N ARG A 345 0.83 8.74 -0.45
CA ARG A 345 -0.32 8.20 -1.20
C ARG A 345 -1.62 8.49 -0.45
N LEU A 346 -2.56 9.19 -1.10
CA LEU A 346 -3.88 9.55 -0.58
C LEU A 346 -4.93 8.48 -0.89
N ASP A 347 -4.85 7.89 -2.08
CA ASP A 347 -5.80 6.91 -2.56
C ASP A 347 -5.09 5.81 -3.35
N TRP A 348 -5.51 4.58 -3.10
CA TRP A 348 -4.95 3.39 -3.73
C TRP A 348 -5.59 3.13 -5.09
N SER A 349 -6.91 3.23 -5.19
CA SER A 349 -7.69 2.82 -6.37
C SER A 349 -7.38 3.59 -7.64
N CYS A 350 -7.05 4.88 -7.52
CA CYS A 350 -6.69 5.73 -8.64
C CYS A 350 -5.26 6.28 -8.54
N SER A 351 -4.49 5.79 -7.56
CA SER A 351 -3.09 6.18 -7.34
C SER A 351 -2.90 7.70 -7.20
N ARG A 352 -3.65 8.32 -6.28
CA ARG A 352 -3.59 9.77 -6.01
C ARG A 352 -2.61 10.06 -4.87
N TYR A 353 -1.84 11.15 -4.99
CA TYR A 353 -0.79 11.50 -4.02
C TYR A 353 -0.88 12.95 -3.52
N ALA A 354 -0.30 13.18 -2.34
CA ALA A 354 -0.38 14.43 -1.59
C ALA A 354 0.46 15.56 -2.20
N SER A 355 1.55 15.25 -2.88
CA SER A 355 2.36 16.26 -3.59
C SER A 355 1.98 16.35 -5.08
N SER A 356 0.72 16.04 -5.41
CA SER A 356 0.15 16.29 -6.75
C SER A 356 -0.25 17.76 -6.89
N TYR A 357 -0.15 18.32 -8.10
CA TYR A 357 -0.45 19.73 -8.34
C TYR A 357 -1.87 20.15 -7.91
N PRO A 358 -2.93 19.32 -8.07
CA PRO A 358 -4.25 19.70 -7.59
C PRO A 358 -4.34 19.68 -6.07
N HIS A 359 -3.68 18.72 -5.39
CA HIS A 359 -3.68 18.68 -3.93
C HIS A 359 -2.87 19.84 -3.32
N ILE A 360 -1.74 20.20 -3.93
CA ILE A 360 -0.94 21.37 -3.54
C ILE A 360 -1.76 22.66 -3.69
N LEU A 361 -2.48 22.82 -4.81
CA LEU A 361 -3.39 23.94 -5.00
C LEU A 361 -4.41 24.03 -3.85
N HIS A 362 -5.12 22.94 -3.59
CA HIS A 362 -6.17 22.89 -2.58
C HIS A 362 -5.67 23.19 -1.17
N THR A 363 -4.58 22.55 -0.76
CA THR A 363 -4.10 22.56 0.63
C THR A 363 -3.18 23.72 0.97
N SER A 364 -2.46 24.27 -0.02
CA SER A 364 -1.34 25.17 0.24
C SER A 364 -1.45 26.53 -0.46
N LEU A 365 -2.01 26.58 -1.67
CA LEU A 365 -1.91 27.77 -2.54
C LEU A 365 -3.20 28.58 -2.68
N LEU A 366 -4.39 27.97 -2.60
CA LEU A 366 -5.66 28.71 -2.71
C LEU A 366 -6.04 29.50 -1.43
N GLY A 367 -5.20 29.43 -0.38
CA GLY A 367 -5.38 30.12 0.91
C GLY A 367 -6.42 29.45 1.83
N ASP A 368 -6.58 29.94 3.05
CA ASP A 368 -7.51 29.34 4.02
C ASP A 368 -8.97 29.73 3.72
N ASN A 369 -9.80 28.76 3.36
CA ASN A 369 -11.26 28.89 3.33
C ASN A 369 -11.88 27.64 3.97
N PRO A 370 -12.51 27.75 5.15
CA PRO A 370 -13.05 26.60 5.89
C PRO A 370 -14.21 25.90 5.17
N ASN A 371 -14.83 26.55 4.18
CA ASN A 371 -15.95 26.00 3.42
C ASN A 371 -15.50 25.37 2.09
N ARG A 372 -14.21 25.46 1.73
CA ARG A 372 -13.76 24.95 0.43
C ARG A 372 -13.83 23.43 0.38
N THR A 373 -14.48 22.91 -0.65
CA THR A 373 -14.48 21.48 -0.96
C THR A 373 -13.55 21.16 -2.13
N HIS A 374 -12.89 20.01 -2.06
CA HIS A 374 -12.09 19.49 -3.18
C HIS A 374 -12.56 18.09 -3.56
N GLN A 375 -13.00 17.93 -4.80
CA GLN A 375 -13.39 16.67 -5.38
C GLN A 375 -12.25 16.13 -6.27
N PHE A 376 -11.45 15.24 -5.71
CA PHE A 376 -10.29 14.68 -6.39
C PHE A 376 -10.62 13.34 -7.06
N LEU A 377 -10.86 13.35 -8.37
CA LEU A 377 -11.32 12.21 -9.16
C LEU A 377 -10.31 11.67 -10.18
N ALA A 378 -9.19 12.35 -10.40
CA ALA A 378 -8.14 11.92 -11.33
C ALA A 378 -7.70 10.47 -11.08
N CYS A 379 -7.31 9.75 -12.14
CA CYS A 379 -7.00 8.33 -12.06
C CYS A 379 -5.84 7.97 -12.97
N SER A 380 -4.83 7.28 -12.44
CA SER A 380 -3.69 6.83 -13.24
C SER A 380 -4.14 5.99 -14.43
N GLY A 381 -3.54 6.25 -15.59
CA GLY A 381 -3.80 5.51 -16.82
C GLY A 381 -5.10 5.85 -17.56
N ALA A 382 -5.93 6.76 -17.04
CA ALA A 382 -7.18 7.13 -17.72
C ALA A 382 -6.90 7.85 -19.06
N THR A 383 -7.61 7.46 -20.12
CA THR A 383 -7.66 8.21 -21.40
C THR A 383 -8.69 9.34 -21.34
N SER A 384 -8.66 10.26 -22.30
CA SER A 384 -9.69 11.32 -22.39
C SER A 384 -11.11 10.77 -22.49
N THR A 385 -11.31 9.63 -23.18
CA THR A 385 -12.60 8.94 -23.29
C THR A 385 -13.05 8.32 -21.97
N GLU A 386 -12.14 7.69 -21.22
CA GLU A 386 -12.49 7.14 -19.90
C GLU A 386 -12.80 8.21 -18.87
N ILE A 387 -12.10 9.35 -18.92
CA ILE A 387 -12.38 10.50 -18.07
C ILE A 387 -13.79 11.02 -18.37
N LEU A 388 -14.13 11.16 -19.65
CA LEU A 388 -15.46 11.55 -20.09
C LEU A 388 -16.56 10.58 -19.61
N GLU A 389 -16.31 9.28 -19.66
CA GLU A 389 -17.29 8.26 -19.27
C GLU A 389 -17.43 8.07 -17.75
N LYS A 390 -16.33 8.19 -17.00
CA LYS A 390 -16.28 7.79 -15.58
C LYS A 390 -16.11 8.95 -14.62
N GLN A 391 -15.27 9.93 -14.94
CA GLN A 391 -14.92 11.02 -14.03
C GLN A 391 -15.86 12.21 -14.17
N VAL A 392 -16.18 12.64 -15.40
CA VAL A 392 -17.08 13.79 -15.64
C VAL A 392 -18.48 13.59 -15.03
N PRO A 393 -19.14 12.41 -15.15
CA PRO A 393 -20.46 12.21 -14.55
C PRO A 393 -20.43 12.23 -13.02
N ALA A 394 -19.29 11.89 -12.41
CA ALA A 394 -19.10 11.91 -10.97
C ALA A 394 -18.83 13.32 -10.42
N LEU A 395 -18.52 14.31 -11.28
CA LEU A 395 -18.34 15.68 -10.85
C LEU A 395 -19.62 16.29 -10.31
N LYS A 396 -19.49 16.98 -9.16
CA LYS A 396 -20.51 17.90 -8.68
C LYS A 396 -20.72 19.03 -9.68
N ASP A 397 -21.91 19.60 -9.66
CA ASP A 397 -22.22 20.82 -10.43
C ASP A 397 -21.76 22.06 -9.65
N ASN A 398 -21.78 23.22 -10.32
CA ASN A 398 -21.42 24.53 -9.76
C ASN A 398 -19.95 24.65 -9.28
N LEU A 399 -19.01 24.04 -9.99
CA LEU A 399 -17.58 24.13 -9.67
C LEU A 399 -17.02 25.51 -10.03
N ASP A 400 -16.29 26.12 -9.10
CA ASP A 400 -15.57 27.38 -9.33
C ASP A 400 -14.26 27.16 -10.08
N LEU A 401 -13.62 26.00 -9.83
CA LEU A 401 -12.35 25.62 -10.44
C LEU A 401 -12.38 24.13 -10.82
N LEU A 402 -11.89 23.80 -12.02
CA LEU A 402 -11.65 22.43 -12.44
C LEU A 402 -10.26 22.30 -13.06
N THR A 403 -9.45 21.34 -12.60
CA THR A 403 -8.18 20.99 -13.27
C THR A 403 -8.29 19.68 -14.03
N VAL A 404 -7.66 19.61 -15.20
CA VAL A 404 -7.71 18.47 -16.12
C VAL A 404 -6.32 18.18 -16.68
N SER A 405 -5.90 16.92 -16.69
CA SER A 405 -4.79 16.40 -17.51
C SER A 405 -5.28 15.18 -18.30
N ALA A 406 -5.15 15.20 -19.63
CA ALA A 406 -5.45 14.05 -20.47
C ALA A 406 -4.90 14.25 -21.88
N GLY A 407 -4.66 13.14 -22.59
CA GLY A 407 -4.20 13.12 -23.98
C GLY A 407 -2.91 12.32 -24.18
N GLY A 408 -2.06 12.20 -23.16
CA GLY A 408 -0.83 11.39 -23.26
C GLY A 408 -1.11 9.89 -23.44
N ASN A 409 -2.09 9.35 -22.70
CA ASN A 409 -2.47 7.94 -22.77
C ASN A 409 -3.17 7.58 -24.10
N ASP A 410 -3.92 8.52 -24.67
CA ASP A 410 -4.67 8.36 -25.93
C ASP A 410 -3.75 8.04 -27.13
N ILE A 411 -2.50 8.52 -27.07
CA ILE A 411 -1.52 8.41 -28.16
C ILE A 411 -0.63 7.16 -28.02
N GLY A 412 -0.68 6.47 -26.88
CA GLY A 412 0.11 5.26 -26.66
C GLY A 412 1.56 5.54 -26.30
N LEU A 413 1.81 6.43 -25.34
CA LEU A 413 3.14 6.67 -24.76
C LEU A 413 3.72 5.40 -24.10
N THR A 414 2.85 4.49 -23.65
CA THR A 414 3.21 3.26 -22.95
C THR A 414 4.07 2.29 -23.76
N PRO A 415 3.66 1.83 -24.96
CA PRO A 415 4.53 1.01 -25.80
C PRO A 415 5.90 1.65 -26.10
N ILE A 416 5.95 2.98 -26.24
CA ILE A 416 7.21 3.69 -26.51
C ILE A 416 8.15 3.58 -25.31
N LEU A 417 7.69 3.93 -24.11
CA LEU A 417 8.52 3.83 -22.90
C LEU A 417 8.95 2.37 -22.66
N SER A 418 8.05 1.42 -22.87
CA SER A 418 8.33 -0.02 -22.73
C SER A 418 9.40 -0.52 -23.70
N ASN A 419 9.28 -0.19 -24.99
CA ASN A 419 10.09 -0.79 -26.05
C ASN A 419 11.35 0.01 -26.39
N CYS A 420 11.32 1.33 -26.20
CA CYS A 420 12.41 2.24 -26.60
C CYS A 420 13.28 2.68 -25.42
N VAL A 421 12.69 2.93 -24.25
CA VAL A 421 13.43 3.49 -23.11
C VAL A 421 13.87 2.39 -22.14
N TYR A 422 12.92 1.61 -21.65
CA TYR A 422 13.20 0.61 -20.61
C TYR A 422 13.53 -0.76 -21.16
N GLN A 423 13.08 -1.10 -22.37
CA GLN A 423 13.14 -2.46 -22.88
C GLN A 423 12.78 -3.45 -21.77
N PHE A 424 11.62 -3.23 -21.11
CA PHE A 424 11.18 -4.08 -20.00
C PHE A 424 11.16 -5.56 -20.41
N TYR A 425 10.96 -5.78 -21.70
CA TYR A 425 11.04 -7.05 -22.40
C TYR A 425 12.22 -6.99 -23.36
N MET A 426 12.79 -8.16 -23.68
CA MET A 426 13.83 -8.32 -24.71
C MET A 426 13.23 -8.04 -26.09
N SER A 427 12.88 -6.79 -26.34
CA SER A 427 12.24 -6.30 -27.56
C SER A 427 13.32 -5.93 -28.57
N SER A 428 13.19 -6.46 -29.78
CA SER A 428 14.06 -6.11 -30.90
C SER A 428 13.96 -4.61 -31.23
N GLU A 429 15.00 -4.05 -31.87
CA GLU A 429 15.01 -2.67 -32.37
C GLU A 429 13.77 -2.34 -33.22
N ASP A 430 13.28 -3.31 -34.00
CA ASP A 430 12.05 -3.19 -34.80
C ASP A 430 10.80 -2.87 -33.96
N SER A 431 10.73 -3.35 -32.72
CA SER A 431 9.58 -3.15 -31.83
C SER A 431 9.51 -1.73 -31.25
N CYS A 432 10.67 -1.07 -31.08
CA CYS A 432 10.72 0.34 -30.70
C CYS A 432 10.28 1.21 -31.87
N GLN A 433 10.83 0.96 -33.07
CA GLN A 433 10.47 1.74 -34.26
C GLN A 433 8.98 1.64 -34.57
N GLN A 434 8.40 0.43 -34.46
CA GLN A 434 6.97 0.22 -34.62
C GLN A 434 6.14 1.03 -33.61
N ALA A 435 6.52 1.04 -32.33
CA ALA A 435 5.82 1.83 -31.31
C ALA A 435 5.89 3.34 -31.59
N MET A 436 7.05 3.83 -32.07
CA MET A 436 7.22 5.23 -32.49
C MET A 436 6.34 5.56 -33.70
N ASP A 437 6.25 4.66 -34.68
CA ASP A 437 5.47 4.86 -35.90
C ASP A 437 3.95 4.80 -35.63
N ASP A 438 3.50 3.90 -34.75
CA ASP A 438 2.10 3.83 -34.31
C ASP A 438 1.67 5.10 -33.57
N ALA A 439 2.51 5.61 -32.67
CA ALA A 439 2.25 6.87 -31.98
C ALA A 439 2.20 8.04 -32.96
N ARG A 440 3.15 8.12 -33.90
CA ARG A 440 3.13 9.13 -34.97
C ARG A 440 1.87 9.04 -35.83
N ALA A 441 1.42 7.84 -36.17
CA ALA A 441 0.20 7.65 -36.95
C ALA A 441 -1.04 8.16 -36.20
N LYS A 442 -1.11 7.91 -34.88
CA LYS A 442 -2.18 8.45 -34.02
C LYS A 442 -2.13 9.97 -33.91
N ILE A 443 -0.94 10.55 -33.73
CA ILE A 443 -0.74 12.01 -33.70
C ILE A 443 -1.11 12.62 -35.05
N ALA A 444 -0.71 11.99 -36.16
CA ALA A 444 -1.05 12.44 -37.51
C ALA A 444 -2.57 12.37 -37.77
N ASN A 445 -3.28 11.46 -37.10
CA ASN A 445 -4.74 11.50 -37.00
C ASN A 445 -5.22 12.52 -35.94
N GLU A 446 -4.70 13.75 -36.02
CA GLU A 446 -4.95 14.88 -35.09
C GLU A 446 -6.45 15.04 -34.75
N LYS A 447 -7.32 14.74 -35.72
CA LYS A 447 -8.78 14.86 -35.58
C LYS A 447 -9.34 14.04 -34.44
N GLU A 448 -8.79 12.85 -34.18
CA GLU A 448 -9.31 11.96 -33.15
C GLU A 448 -9.00 12.48 -31.74
N LEU A 449 -7.72 12.79 -31.46
CA LEU A 449 -7.33 13.38 -30.18
C LEU A 449 -8.01 14.74 -29.96
N TYR A 450 -8.00 15.61 -30.98
CA TYR A 450 -8.69 16.90 -30.91
C TYR A 450 -10.17 16.72 -30.56
N LYS A 451 -10.85 15.78 -31.21
CA LYS A 451 -12.26 15.48 -30.94
C LYS A 451 -12.45 14.99 -29.50
N ASN A 452 -11.66 14.04 -29.03
CA ASN A 452 -11.85 13.47 -27.70
C ASN A 452 -11.60 14.50 -26.60
N VAL A 453 -10.57 15.35 -26.74
CA VAL A 453 -10.30 16.46 -25.81
C VAL A 453 -11.42 17.50 -25.86
N THR A 454 -11.93 17.83 -27.06
CA THR A 454 -13.07 18.75 -27.21
C THR A 454 -14.33 18.20 -26.54
N ASP A 455 -14.66 16.93 -26.78
CA ASP A 455 -15.83 16.28 -26.17
C ASP A 455 -15.73 16.25 -24.64
N LEU A 456 -14.53 15.98 -24.11
CA LEU A 456 -14.25 16.05 -22.68
C LEU A 456 -14.51 17.46 -22.12
N ILE A 457 -13.96 18.49 -22.77
CA ILE A 457 -14.14 19.88 -22.36
C ILE A 457 -15.61 20.30 -22.41
N GLU A 458 -16.31 20.00 -23.50
CA GLU A 458 -17.72 20.35 -23.68
C GLU A 458 -18.63 19.63 -22.67
N ALA A 459 -18.30 18.39 -22.27
CA ALA A 459 -19.04 17.68 -21.24
C ALA A 459 -18.74 18.21 -19.82
N ALA A 460 -17.54 18.74 -19.57
CA ALA A 460 -17.14 19.30 -18.29
C ALA A 460 -17.67 20.73 -18.07
N LYS A 461 -17.79 21.55 -19.12
CA LYS A 461 -18.27 22.95 -19.04
C LYS A 461 -19.59 23.12 -18.28
N PRO A 462 -20.64 22.31 -18.49
CA PRO A 462 -21.90 22.42 -17.76
C PRO A 462 -21.79 22.20 -16.24
N LYS A 463 -20.68 21.60 -15.77
CA LYS A 463 -20.40 21.40 -14.33
C LYS A 463 -19.89 22.66 -13.64
N LEU A 464 -19.48 23.67 -14.39
CA LEU A 464 -18.91 24.90 -13.85
C LEU A 464 -19.99 25.85 -13.33
N ASN A 465 -19.60 26.69 -12.39
CA ASN A 465 -20.32 27.89 -12.04
C ASN A 465 -20.46 28.79 -13.29
N PRO A 466 -21.68 29.18 -13.70
CA PRO A 466 -21.91 29.92 -14.94
C PRO A 466 -21.34 31.35 -14.94
N ASP A 467 -21.13 31.94 -13.76
CA ASP A 467 -20.68 33.34 -13.64
C ASP A 467 -19.16 33.47 -13.70
N HIS A 468 -18.44 32.53 -13.05
CA HIS A 468 -16.98 32.64 -12.88
C HIS A 468 -16.21 31.33 -12.91
N GLY A 469 -16.86 30.18 -13.15
CA GLY A 469 -16.20 28.89 -13.17
C GLY A 469 -15.16 28.79 -14.29
N VAL A 470 -14.01 28.18 -13.98
CA VAL A 470 -12.88 28.06 -14.92
C VAL A 470 -12.30 26.65 -14.94
N ILE A 471 -11.93 26.20 -16.14
CA ILE A 471 -11.19 24.95 -16.36
C ILE A 471 -9.74 25.29 -16.68
N TYR A 472 -8.80 24.64 -16.01
CA TYR A 472 -7.42 24.59 -16.43
C TYR A 472 -7.06 23.21 -16.93
N TYR A 473 -6.58 23.16 -18.17
CA TYR A 473 -6.11 21.96 -18.82
C TYR A 473 -4.58 22.02 -18.89
N THR A 474 -3.89 21.08 -18.25
CA THR A 474 -2.43 21.05 -18.23
C THR A 474 -1.89 20.30 -19.46
N GLY A 475 -0.85 20.85 -20.09
CA GLY A 475 -0.04 20.12 -21.07
C GLY A 475 0.92 19.14 -20.40
N TYR A 476 1.93 18.72 -21.16
CA TYR A 476 3.07 17.92 -20.69
C TYR A 476 4.38 18.65 -20.99
N ALA A 477 5.47 18.34 -20.28
CA ALA A 477 6.80 18.87 -20.62
C ALA A 477 7.62 17.81 -21.37
N ALA A 478 8.49 18.28 -22.27
CA ALA A 478 9.47 17.45 -22.95
C ALA A 478 10.41 16.78 -21.93
N PHE A 479 10.71 15.51 -22.15
CA PHE A 479 11.41 14.69 -21.17
C PHE A 479 12.92 14.83 -21.22
N PHE A 480 13.49 15.17 -22.38
CA PHE A 480 14.93 15.11 -22.60
C PHE A 480 15.52 16.47 -23.00
N GLY A 481 16.72 16.80 -22.50
CA GLY A 481 17.59 17.77 -23.15
C GLY A 481 18.03 17.24 -24.50
N THR A 482 18.17 18.11 -25.50
CA THR A 482 18.51 17.74 -26.89
C THR A 482 19.60 18.64 -27.49
N ASP A 483 20.38 19.30 -26.65
CA ASP A 483 21.44 20.23 -27.05
C ASP A 483 22.70 19.52 -27.57
N ASP A 484 23.01 18.35 -27.03
CA ASP A 484 24.24 17.60 -27.33
C ASP A 484 24.04 16.07 -27.30
N ASP A 485 25.12 15.33 -27.57
CA ASP A 485 25.19 13.86 -27.63
C ASP A 485 25.62 13.20 -26.31
N THR A 486 25.62 13.93 -25.18
CA THR A 486 26.12 13.45 -23.88
C THR A 486 25.45 12.14 -23.44
N CYS A 487 24.19 11.93 -23.81
CA CYS A 487 23.40 10.74 -23.47
C CYS A 487 23.43 9.61 -24.52
N ASP A 488 24.19 9.73 -25.60
CA ASP A 488 24.15 8.75 -26.70
C ASP A 488 24.66 7.36 -26.30
N ASN A 489 25.40 7.27 -25.19
CA ASN A 489 25.86 6.02 -24.58
C ASN A 489 25.09 5.65 -23.30
N VAL A 490 24.04 6.40 -22.96
CA VAL A 490 23.17 6.11 -21.81
C VAL A 490 22.05 5.19 -22.25
N THR A 491 21.84 4.11 -21.51
CA THR A 491 20.72 3.20 -21.70
C THR A 491 19.97 3.08 -20.39
N TRP A 492 18.66 3.05 -20.47
CA TRP A 492 17.76 2.76 -19.36
C TRP A 492 17.12 1.38 -19.47
N ALA A 493 17.65 0.55 -20.38
CA ALA A 493 17.28 -0.85 -20.51
C ALA A 493 17.40 -1.57 -19.16
N VAL A 494 16.32 -2.24 -18.76
CA VAL A 494 16.28 -3.11 -17.58
C VAL A 494 17.31 -4.23 -17.76
N TRP A 495 17.36 -4.79 -18.98
CA TRP A 495 18.32 -5.81 -19.42
C TRP A 495 19.61 -5.23 -20.01
N ARG A 496 20.13 -4.13 -19.42
CA ARG A 496 21.56 -3.83 -19.53
C ARG A 496 22.35 -5.07 -19.03
N ASP A 497 23.65 -5.19 -19.09
CA ASP A 497 24.38 -6.42 -18.70
C ASP A 497 24.05 -7.78 -19.39
N VAL A 498 22.84 -8.07 -19.89
CA VAL A 498 22.43 -9.38 -20.43
C VAL A 498 22.04 -9.33 -21.90
N GLU A 499 21.35 -8.27 -22.34
CA GLU A 499 20.94 -8.09 -23.75
C GLU A 499 22.12 -7.63 -24.61
N TRP A 500 22.23 -8.11 -25.86
CA TRP A 500 23.26 -7.64 -26.79
C TRP A 500 22.75 -6.47 -27.65
N THR A 501 21.43 -6.31 -27.78
CA THR A 501 20.73 -5.28 -28.56
C THR A 501 20.00 -4.30 -27.65
N LYS A 502 20.74 -3.37 -27.05
CA LYS A 502 20.19 -2.34 -26.16
C LYS A 502 19.91 -1.06 -26.91
N GLN A 503 18.78 -0.44 -26.63
CA GLN A 503 18.47 0.92 -27.06
C GLN A 503 19.18 1.91 -26.16
N TYR A 504 19.74 2.93 -26.80
CA TYR A 504 20.43 4.03 -26.15
C TYR A 504 19.64 5.30 -26.37
N LEU A 505 19.72 6.22 -25.40
CA LEU A 505 19.09 7.54 -25.41
C LEU A 505 19.82 8.50 -26.38
N LYS A 506 20.00 8.05 -27.62
CA LYS A 506 20.63 8.81 -28.71
C LYS A 506 19.87 10.11 -28.93
N LEU A 507 20.61 11.14 -29.32
CA LEU A 507 20.08 12.47 -29.60
C LEU A 507 18.85 12.45 -30.54
N GLN A 508 18.89 11.62 -31.58
CA GLN A 508 17.78 11.48 -32.51
C GLN A 508 16.51 10.95 -31.81
N MET A 509 16.62 9.88 -31.02
CA MET A 509 15.48 9.33 -30.29
C MET A 509 14.93 10.33 -29.27
N ARG A 510 15.80 11.03 -28.53
CA ARG A 510 15.40 12.09 -27.58
C ARG A 510 14.60 13.21 -28.27
N LYS A 511 15.06 13.66 -29.44
CA LYS A 511 14.33 14.66 -30.26
C LYS A 511 12.97 14.14 -30.69
N GLU A 512 12.90 12.93 -31.21
CA GLU A 512 11.65 12.34 -31.67
C GLU A 512 10.61 12.18 -30.54
N LEU A 513 11.05 11.79 -29.34
CA LEU A 513 10.19 11.70 -28.16
C LEU A 513 9.66 13.07 -27.73
N ASN A 514 10.52 14.09 -27.71
CA ASN A 514 10.11 15.45 -27.39
C ASN A 514 9.16 16.03 -28.46
N ASP A 515 9.41 15.79 -29.74
CA ASP A 515 8.56 16.25 -30.85
C ASP A 515 7.14 15.70 -30.72
N MET A 516 6.99 14.44 -30.28
CA MET A 516 5.67 13.85 -30.00
C MET A 516 4.96 14.55 -28.84
N VAL A 517 5.66 14.86 -27.75
CA VAL A 517 5.09 15.64 -26.62
C VAL A 517 4.60 17.00 -27.10
N GLN A 518 5.42 17.71 -27.90
CA GLN A 518 5.03 19.01 -28.46
C GLN A 518 3.83 18.91 -29.39
N ALA A 519 3.76 17.88 -30.23
CA ALA A 519 2.62 17.66 -31.11
C ALA A 519 1.33 17.42 -30.32
N VAL A 520 1.36 16.59 -29.26
CA VAL A 520 0.21 16.38 -28.38
C VAL A 520 -0.22 17.68 -27.70
N ASN A 521 0.72 18.44 -27.14
CA ASN A 521 0.45 19.74 -26.54
C ASN A 521 -0.17 20.73 -27.54
N ALA A 522 0.28 20.74 -28.80
CA ALA A 522 -0.29 21.61 -29.83
C ALA A 522 -1.77 21.30 -30.08
N ILE A 523 -2.13 20.01 -30.14
CA ILE A 523 -3.51 19.55 -30.33
C ILE A 523 -4.37 19.90 -29.12
N ILE A 524 -3.90 19.63 -27.90
CA ILE A 524 -4.62 19.96 -26.66
C ILE A 524 -4.82 21.49 -26.56
N ARG A 525 -3.75 22.27 -26.76
CA ARG A 525 -3.82 23.73 -26.74
C ARG A 525 -4.83 24.24 -27.75
N LYS A 526 -4.84 23.68 -28.95
CA LYS A 526 -5.81 24.05 -29.99
C LYS A 526 -7.24 23.80 -29.52
N ALA A 527 -7.55 22.61 -28.98
CA ALA A 527 -8.88 22.29 -28.45
C ALA A 527 -9.30 23.22 -27.30
N VAL A 528 -8.36 23.56 -26.41
CA VAL A 528 -8.60 24.50 -25.30
C VAL A 528 -8.88 25.91 -25.80
N VAL A 529 -8.09 26.42 -26.75
CA VAL A 529 -8.30 27.75 -27.34
C VAL A 529 -9.64 27.82 -28.05
N ASP A 530 -9.98 26.79 -28.84
CA ASP A 530 -11.25 26.72 -29.57
C ASP A 530 -12.45 26.59 -28.62
N ALA A 531 -12.26 26.08 -27.40
CA ALA A 531 -13.28 26.02 -26.35
C ALA A 531 -13.60 27.38 -25.70
N GLY A 532 -12.79 28.41 -25.92
CA GLY A 532 -13.03 29.77 -25.43
C GLY A 532 -12.40 30.07 -24.05
N SER A 533 -12.61 31.30 -23.57
CA SER A 533 -11.86 31.87 -22.43
C SER A 533 -12.13 31.26 -21.06
N THR A 534 -13.16 30.43 -20.92
CA THR A 534 -13.46 29.70 -19.68
C THR A 534 -12.55 28.48 -19.48
N VAL A 535 -11.82 28.08 -20.51
CA VAL A 535 -10.87 26.97 -20.49
C VAL A 535 -9.48 27.51 -20.81
N ARG A 536 -8.48 27.16 -20.00
CA ARG A 536 -7.13 27.74 -20.06
C ARG A 536 -6.09 26.64 -20.11
N PHE A 537 -5.13 26.79 -21.02
CA PHE A 537 -4.06 25.82 -21.17
C PHE A 537 -2.86 26.22 -20.31
N ILE A 538 -2.39 25.31 -19.46
CA ILE A 538 -1.17 25.49 -18.67
C ILE A 538 -0.02 24.79 -19.37
N ASP A 539 0.88 25.60 -19.90
CA ASP A 539 2.16 25.16 -20.45
C ASP A 539 3.26 25.42 -19.44
N TYR A 540 3.92 24.35 -19.02
CA TYR A 540 5.02 24.40 -18.06
C TYR A 540 6.35 23.91 -18.67
N ASP A 541 6.37 23.57 -19.97
CA ASP A 541 7.54 22.98 -20.61
C ASP A 541 8.72 23.96 -20.67
N SER A 542 8.47 25.21 -21.01
CA SER A 542 9.52 26.24 -21.09
C SER A 542 10.20 26.51 -19.74
N GLN A 543 9.46 26.38 -18.65
CA GLN A 543 9.96 26.56 -17.29
C GLN A 543 10.79 25.35 -16.86
N VAL A 544 10.37 24.14 -17.25
CA VAL A 544 11.15 22.92 -17.05
C VAL A 544 12.46 22.97 -17.82
N GLU A 545 12.45 23.46 -19.06
CA GLU A 545 13.66 23.71 -19.86
C GLU A 545 14.58 24.72 -19.19
N ALA A 546 14.05 25.88 -18.81
CA ALA A 546 14.83 26.94 -18.17
C ALA A 546 15.45 26.48 -16.84
N ALA A 547 14.74 25.64 -16.08
CA ALA A 547 15.22 25.03 -14.84
C ALA A 547 16.17 23.84 -15.07
N ARG A 548 16.42 23.45 -16.32
CA ARG A 548 17.21 22.26 -16.67
C ARG A 548 16.69 20.98 -16.01
N GLY A 549 15.37 20.87 -15.95
CA GLY A 549 14.68 19.81 -15.23
C GLY A 549 14.51 18.51 -15.99
N ARG A 550 14.87 18.47 -17.27
CA ARG A 550 14.75 17.30 -18.15
C ARG A 550 15.86 16.28 -17.88
N TYR A 551 15.69 15.06 -18.38
CA TYR A 551 16.77 14.08 -18.43
C TYR A 551 17.79 14.46 -19.49
N CYS A 552 19.03 13.99 -19.40
CA CYS A 552 20.02 14.17 -20.47
C CYS A 552 20.30 15.65 -20.82
N GLU A 553 20.29 16.50 -19.81
CA GLU A 553 20.64 17.90 -19.91
C GLU A 553 22.15 18.09 -20.12
N ALA A 554 22.54 19.02 -21.01
CA ALA A 554 23.95 19.27 -21.32
C ALA A 554 24.81 19.52 -20.07
N GLY A 555 25.85 18.71 -19.88
CA GLY A 555 26.72 18.76 -18.69
C GLY A 555 26.27 17.93 -17.49
N VAL A 556 25.11 17.26 -17.57
CA VAL A 556 24.66 16.27 -16.58
C VAL A 556 25.17 14.88 -16.98
N LYS A 557 25.75 14.16 -16.02
CA LYS A 557 26.20 12.77 -16.23
C LYS A 557 25.12 11.80 -15.77
N GLU A 558 24.33 11.31 -16.71
CA GLU A 558 23.25 10.36 -16.44
C GLU A 558 23.77 8.91 -16.23
N PRO A 559 23.10 8.09 -15.41
CA PRO A 559 21.91 8.42 -14.61
C PRO A 559 22.23 9.25 -13.35
N ASP A 560 21.45 10.30 -13.08
CA ASP A 560 21.54 11.11 -11.85
C ASP A 560 20.15 11.30 -11.21
N PRO A 561 19.58 10.22 -10.65
CA PRO A 561 18.15 10.15 -10.42
C PRO A 561 17.67 10.97 -9.23
N SER A 562 18.57 11.41 -8.35
CA SER A 562 18.22 12.26 -7.21
C SER A 562 18.75 13.69 -7.37
N ARG A 563 19.10 14.09 -8.59
CA ARG A 563 19.49 15.47 -8.90
C ARG A 563 18.42 16.46 -8.45
N ASP A 564 18.84 17.55 -7.80
CA ASP A 564 17.90 18.49 -7.17
C ASP A 564 17.00 19.22 -8.16
N ASP A 565 17.50 19.50 -9.36
CA ASP A 565 16.79 20.24 -10.40
C ASP A 565 15.93 19.34 -11.30
N LEU A 566 16.12 18.02 -11.23
CA LEU A 566 15.38 17.05 -12.05
C LEU A 566 13.89 17.08 -11.67
N VAL A 567 13.02 17.42 -12.64
CA VAL A 567 11.57 17.58 -12.38
C VAL A 567 10.76 16.31 -12.59
N PHE A 568 11.33 15.30 -13.26
CA PHE A 568 10.69 14.01 -13.49
C PHE A 568 11.38 12.92 -12.67
N TYR A 569 10.65 11.89 -12.27
CA TYR A 569 11.28 10.73 -11.66
C TYR A 569 12.09 9.96 -12.70
N GLU A 570 13.38 9.77 -12.45
CA GLU A 570 14.24 8.78 -13.11
C GLU A 570 14.27 7.44 -12.33
N TRP A 571 14.79 6.39 -12.95
CA TRP A 571 15.17 5.14 -12.27
C TRP A 571 15.85 5.35 -10.92
N ASN A 572 15.34 4.72 -9.87
CA ASN A 572 15.92 4.78 -8.51
C ASN A 572 15.96 6.19 -7.92
N THR A 573 15.16 7.14 -8.43
CA THR A 573 14.94 8.41 -7.75
C THR A 573 14.45 8.14 -6.34
N VAL A 574 14.93 8.87 -5.35
CA VAL A 574 14.43 8.85 -3.98
C VAL A 574 14.28 10.30 -3.54
N ASP A 575 13.05 10.74 -3.28
CA ASP A 575 12.84 12.10 -2.80
C ASP A 575 13.26 12.25 -1.34
N HIS A 576 13.54 13.49 -0.94
CA HIS A 576 13.96 13.80 0.41
C HIS A 576 12.90 13.38 1.44
N GLY A 577 13.26 12.43 2.31
CA GLY A 577 12.35 11.85 3.31
C GLY A 577 11.72 10.52 2.89
N GLU A 578 11.92 10.07 1.66
CA GLU A 578 11.50 8.75 1.21
C GLU A 578 12.52 7.65 1.59
N ASN A 579 12.02 6.42 1.74
CA ASN A 579 12.84 5.24 1.96
C ASN A 579 12.82 4.39 0.68
N SER A 580 13.97 4.22 0.04
CA SER A 580 14.15 3.45 -1.20
C SER A 580 13.63 2.00 -1.10
N THR A 581 13.87 1.34 0.03
CA THR A 581 13.40 -0.01 0.29
C THR A 581 11.88 -0.07 0.50
N ALA A 582 11.29 1.00 1.05
CA ALA A 582 9.83 1.09 1.17
C ALA A 582 9.17 1.30 -0.20
N LEU A 583 9.78 2.09 -1.10
CA LEU A 583 9.29 2.32 -2.45
C LEU A 583 9.34 1.07 -3.34
N GLN A 584 10.35 0.22 -3.15
CA GLN A 584 10.46 -1.09 -3.79
C GLN A 584 9.43 -2.10 -3.28
N ASN A 585 8.91 -1.91 -2.07
CA ASN A 585 7.95 -2.82 -1.42
C ASN A 585 6.49 -2.32 -1.47
N ARG A 586 6.22 -1.13 -2.03
CA ARG A 586 4.85 -0.65 -2.28
C ARG A 586 4.35 -1.22 -3.61
N LEU A 587 3.64 -2.34 -3.54
CA LEU A 587 2.89 -2.90 -4.66
C LEU A 587 1.49 -2.27 -4.65
N GLY A 588 1.06 -1.67 -5.76
CA GLY A 588 -0.24 -1.01 -5.90
C GLY A 588 -1.33 -1.96 -6.41
N GLU A 589 -2.54 -1.86 -5.86
CA GLU A 589 -3.75 -2.56 -6.32
C GLU A 589 -4.66 -1.63 -7.15
N ASP A 590 -5.46 -2.26 -8.04
CA ASP A 590 -6.44 -1.71 -8.99
C ASP A 590 -5.93 -0.72 -10.04
N VAL A 591 -5.40 -1.27 -11.15
CA VAL A 591 -5.03 -0.51 -12.36
C VAL A 591 -6.00 -0.86 -13.51
N PRO A 592 -6.68 0.10 -14.15
CA PRO A 592 -7.58 -0.16 -15.29
C PRO A 592 -6.87 -0.78 -16.51
N LYS A 593 -7.54 -1.71 -17.23
CA LYS A 593 -7.08 -2.20 -18.54
C LYS A 593 -7.01 -1.05 -19.55
N GLY A 594 -5.86 -0.87 -20.22
CA GLY A 594 -5.59 0.24 -21.15
C GLY A 594 -4.64 1.32 -20.63
N SER A 595 -4.31 1.29 -19.33
CA SER A 595 -3.30 2.15 -18.68
C SER A 595 -1.85 1.76 -19.01
N PHE A 596 -0.88 2.60 -18.64
CA PHE A 596 0.55 2.30 -18.76
C PHE A 596 0.92 0.97 -18.09
N GLU A 597 0.50 0.82 -16.84
CA GLU A 597 0.76 -0.35 -16.01
C GLU A 597 -0.06 -1.58 -16.47
N GLY A 598 -1.22 -1.36 -17.09
CA GLY A 598 -2.02 -2.38 -17.76
C GLY A 598 -1.33 -2.96 -19.01
N GLY A 599 -0.88 -2.09 -19.92
CA GLY A 599 -0.19 -2.49 -21.15
C GLY A 599 1.16 -3.16 -20.90
N ILE A 600 1.86 -2.78 -19.84
CA ILE A 600 3.07 -3.48 -19.40
C ILE A 600 2.73 -4.93 -19.05
N ALA A 601 1.71 -5.20 -18.23
CA ALA A 601 1.44 -6.59 -17.83
C ALA A 601 0.71 -7.47 -18.85
N ASP A 602 -0.02 -6.89 -19.82
CA ASP A 602 -0.44 -7.64 -21.02
C ASP A 602 0.79 -8.18 -21.79
N GLN A 603 1.85 -7.37 -21.87
CA GLN A 603 3.10 -7.75 -22.52
C GLN A 603 3.93 -8.74 -21.69
N ILE A 604 3.96 -8.63 -20.34
CA ILE A 604 4.58 -9.66 -19.46
C ILE A 604 3.91 -11.02 -19.72
N ASN A 605 2.59 -11.05 -19.81
CA ASN A 605 1.84 -12.28 -20.04
C ASN A 605 2.21 -12.91 -21.39
N LYS A 606 2.28 -12.09 -22.45
CA LYS A 606 2.75 -12.52 -23.77
C LYS A 606 4.19 -13.04 -23.77
N THR A 607 5.11 -12.37 -23.06
CA THR A 607 6.52 -12.81 -22.97
C THR A 607 6.67 -14.12 -22.19
N LEU A 608 5.89 -14.35 -21.13
CA LEU A 608 5.88 -15.64 -20.43
C LEU A 608 5.24 -16.77 -21.25
N GLU A 609 4.27 -16.46 -22.12
CA GLU A 609 3.73 -17.40 -23.10
C GLU A 609 4.79 -17.79 -24.15
N GLU A 610 5.60 -16.83 -24.60
CA GLU A 610 6.67 -17.04 -25.60
C GLU A 610 7.94 -17.69 -25.00
N HIS A 611 8.21 -17.50 -23.70
CA HIS A 611 9.38 -18.01 -22.98
C HIS A 611 9.01 -18.73 -21.68
N PRO A 612 8.53 -19.99 -21.75
CA PRO A 612 8.03 -20.74 -20.60
C PRO A 612 9.12 -21.12 -19.58
N ASP A 613 10.40 -20.99 -19.92
CA ASP A 613 11.54 -21.24 -19.05
C ASP A 613 11.89 -20.04 -18.16
N TRP A 614 11.18 -18.92 -18.24
CA TRP A 614 11.45 -17.71 -17.45
C TRP A 614 10.40 -17.47 -16.37
N GLN A 615 10.79 -16.78 -15.30
CA GLN A 615 9.89 -16.32 -14.22
C GLN A 615 10.28 -14.92 -13.78
N TRP A 616 9.35 -14.12 -13.25
CA TRP A 616 9.64 -12.77 -12.79
C TRP A 616 10.12 -12.72 -11.33
N ASP A 617 11.26 -12.07 -11.07
CA ASP A 617 11.86 -11.80 -9.75
C ASP A 617 11.76 -10.28 -9.43
N PRO A 618 11.27 -9.86 -8.24
CA PRO A 618 11.06 -8.44 -7.91
C PRO A 618 12.34 -7.59 -7.81
N GLU A 619 13.50 -8.20 -7.54
CA GLU A 619 14.78 -7.50 -7.43
C GLU A 619 15.61 -7.57 -8.73
N LYS A 620 15.40 -8.63 -9.52
CA LYS A 620 16.25 -8.96 -10.69
C LYS A 620 15.51 -8.98 -12.03
N GLY A 621 14.19 -8.84 -12.04
CA GLY A 621 13.34 -8.98 -13.23
C GLY A 621 13.14 -10.45 -13.64
N PHE A 622 12.80 -10.73 -14.90
CA PHE A 622 12.81 -12.09 -15.45
C PHE A 622 14.14 -12.84 -15.28
N VAL A 623 14.08 -13.98 -14.58
CA VAL A 623 15.20 -14.91 -14.38
C VAL A 623 14.90 -16.25 -15.03
N ASN A 624 15.94 -16.91 -15.56
CA ASN A 624 15.79 -18.24 -16.14
C ASN A 624 15.59 -19.28 -15.02
N LYS A 625 14.51 -20.06 -15.09
CA LYS A 625 14.14 -21.11 -14.13
C LYS A 625 15.25 -22.14 -13.89
N THR A 626 16.16 -22.34 -14.84
CA THR A 626 17.19 -23.37 -14.77
C THR A 626 18.55 -22.91 -14.24
N LYS A 627 18.78 -21.59 -14.07
CA LYS A 627 20.06 -21.04 -13.57
C LYS A 627 19.95 -20.32 -12.23
N GLY A 628 18.74 -20.08 -11.72
CA GLY A 628 18.48 -19.73 -10.32
C GLY A 628 17.95 -20.95 -9.57
N GLU A 629 18.33 -21.10 -8.31
CA GLU A 629 17.82 -22.18 -7.44
C GLU A 629 16.28 -22.22 -7.46
N VAL A 630 15.75 -23.42 -7.70
CA VAL A 630 14.36 -23.69 -8.05
C VAL A 630 13.44 -23.66 -6.82
N GLY A 631 12.27 -23.03 -7.00
CA GLY A 631 11.02 -23.42 -6.35
C GLY A 631 9.86 -23.25 -7.36
N GLU A 632 9.39 -24.36 -7.93
CA GLU A 632 8.14 -24.52 -8.71
C GLU A 632 6.92 -24.25 -7.79
N GLU A 633 5.73 -23.78 -8.19
CA GLU A 633 5.00 -23.76 -9.46
C GLU A 633 4.34 -22.38 -9.70
N GLY A 634 4.28 -21.99 -10.98
CA GLY A 634 3.80 -20.69 -11.44
C GLY A 634 2.28 -20.61 -11.60
N ILE A 635 1.74 -19.43 -11.28
CA ILE A 635 0.38 -19.02 -11.59
C ILE A 635 0.36 -18.44 -13.01
N ILE A 636 -0.41 -19.05 -13.90
CA ILE A 636 -0.76 -18.51 -15.22
C ILE A 636 -2.19 -17.96 -15.14
N GLY A 637 -2.38 -16.73 -15.63
CA GLY A 637 -3.69 -16.13 -15.94
C GLY A 637 -4.09 -14.95 -15.04
N ASP A 638 -4.25 -13.77 -15.64
CA ASP A 638 -4.87 -12.54 -15.11
C ASP A 638 -4.26 -11.86 -13.87
N THR A 639 -3.06 -12.28 -13.45
CA THR A 639 -2.52 -12.08 -12.10
C THR A 639 -1.17 -11.32 -12.10
N LEU A 640 -0.75 -10.78 -13.25
CA LEU A 640 0.65 -10.39 -13.47
C LEU A 640 0.92 -8.88 -13.34
N HIS A 641 -0.12 -8.06 -13.20
CA HIS A 641 -0.04 -6.60 -13.03
C HIS A 641 0.43 -6.16 -11.61
N TRP A 642 0.68 -7.12 -10.71
CA TRP A 642 0.94 -6.89 -9.27
C TRP A 642 2.42 -6.74 -8.89
N LEU A 643 3.32 -6.69 -9.86
CA LEU A 643 4.76 -6.93 -9.68
C LEU A 643 5.68 -5.74 -9.96
N ILE A 644 5.12 -4.55 -10.22
CA ILE A 644 5.90 -3.34 -10.51
C ILE A 644 5.79 -2.38 -9.31
N PRO A 645 6.87 -2.19 -8.54
CA PRO A 645 6.87 -1.26 -7.41
C PRO A 645 6.56 0.19 -7.82
N ASP A 646 6.03 1.00 -6.92
CA ASP A 646 5.79 2.44 -7.17
C ASP A 646 7.04 3.17 -7.69
N SER A 647 8.24 2.74 -7.28
CA SER A 647 9.52 3.30 -7.78
C SER A 647 9.72 3.15 -9.29
N TYR A 648 9.06 2.16 -9.91
CA TYR A 648 9.09 1.89 -11.34
C TYR A 648 7.93 2.59 -12.06
N LYS A 649 6.76 2.69 -11.41
CA LYS A 649 5.55 3.30 -11.99
C LYS A 649 5.67 4.82 -12.12
N ARG A 650 6.34 5.47 -11.17
CA ARG A 650 6.45 6.93 -11.13
C ARG A 650 7.41 7.52 -12.17
N VAL A 651 8.26 6.71 -12.80
CA VAL A 651 9.26 7.22 -13.73
C VAL A 651 8.57 7.94 -14.90
N PHE A 652 9.13 9.06 -15.40
CA PHE A 652 8.47 10.02 -16.31
C PHE A 652 7.30 10.83 -15.74
N HIS A 653 6.92 10.64 -14.48
CA HIS A 653 5.96 11.53 -13.81
C HIS A 653 6.69 12.66 -13.08
N LEU A 654 5.96 13.74 -12.83
CA LEU A 654 6.50 14.89 -12.12
C LEU A 654 6.85 14.54 -10.67
N ARG A 655 8.01 15.00 -10.23
CA ARG A 655 8.43 15.05 -8.83
C ARG A 655 7.69 16.17 -8.10
N PRO A 656 7.74 16.23 -6.75
CA PRO A 656 7.06 17.26 -5.98
C PRO A 656 7.34 18.70 -6.46
N LYS A 657 8.59 19.02 -6.83
CA LYS A 657 8.95 20.34 -7.39
C LYS A 657 8.27 20.62 -8.74
N GLY A 658 8.14 19.61 -9.60
CA GLY A 658 7.44 19.73 -10.88
C GLY A 658 5.94 19.97 -10.68
N HIS A 659 5.32 19.26 -9.74
CA HIS A 659 3.92 19.51 -9.37
C HIS A 659 3.72 20.90 -8.74
N GLU A 660 4.66 21.35 -7.92
CA GLU A 660 4.63 22.69 -7.35
C GLU A 660 4.74 23.77 -8.42
N LEU A 661 5.60 23.60 -9.43
CA LEU A 661 5.69 24.49 -10.59
C LEU A 661 4.34 24.60 -11.32
N VAL A 662 3.70 23.48 -11.63
CA VAL A 662 2.38 23.47 -12.29
C VAL A 662 1.32 24.17 -11.43
N ALA A 663 1.30 23.87 -10.12
CA ALA A 663 0.39 24.48 -9.17
C ALA A 663 0.58 26.01 -9.06
N ARG A 664 1.83 26.49 -9.10
CA ARG A 664 2.14 27.93 -9.09
C ARG A 664 1.71 28.61 -10.38
N LEU A 665 1.95 28.02 -11.55
CA LEU A 665 1.50 28.58 -12.84
C LEU A 665 -0.03 28.71 -12.91
N LEU A 666 -0.75 27.72 -12.37
CA LEU A 666 -2.20 27.76 -12.18
C LEU A 666 -2.63 28.90 -11.27
N LEU A 667 -1.97 29.06 -10.13
CA LEU A 667 -2.25 30.13 -9.18
C LEU A 667 -1.99 31.52 -9.79
N ASP A 668 -0.87 31.69 -10.49
CA ASP A 668 -0.50 32.97 -11.12
C ASP A 668 -1.51 33.39 -12.18
N ASP A 669 -2.06 32.42 -12.93
CA ASP A 669 -3.14 32.71 -13.86
C ASP A 669 -4.46 33.03 -13.13
N LEU A 670 -4.82 32.27 -12.09
CA LEU A 670 -5.99 32.56 -11.25
C LEU A 670 -5.95 33.96 -10.64
N LEU A 671 -4.79 34.41 -10.18
CA LEU A 671 -4.63 35.76 -9.60
C LEU A 671 -4.72 36.85 -10.66
N ARG A 672 -4.13 36.61 -11.83
CA ARG A 672 -4.15 37.56 -12.94
C ARG A 672 -5.47 37.59 -13.68
N ASN A 673 -6.29 36.55 -13.59
CA ASN A 673 -7.44 36.39 -14.47
C ASN A 673 -8.77 36.05 -13.78
N GLY A 674 -8.75 35.81 -12.46
CA GLY A 674 -9.94 35.49 -11.68
C GLY A 674 -10.89 36.66 -11.45
N PRO A 675 -12.05 36.41 -10.83
CA PRO A 675 -13.03 37.43 -10.46
C PRO A 675 -12.45 38.47 -9.49
N GLY A 676 -12.66 39.76 -9.80
CA GLY A 676 -12.29 40.87 -8.90
C GLY A 676 -10.87 41.44 -9.08
N GLN A 677 -10.26 41.32 -10.26
CA GLN A 677 -8.90 41.81 -10.50
C GLN A 677 -8.65 43.28 -10.15
N GLY A 678 -7.57 43.47 -9.39
CA GLY A 678 -6.98 44.76 -9.02
C GLY A 678 -5.65 44.65 -8.27
N VAL A 679 -4.88 43.57 -8.41
CA VAL A 679 -3.49 43.53 -7.90
C VAL A 679 -2.54 43.73 -9.08
N PRO A 680 -1.81 44.86 -9.16
CA PRO A 680 -0.85 45.10 -10.23
C PRO A 680 0.24 44.03 -10.25
N ALA A 681 0.64 43.62 -11.45
CA ALA A 681 1.66 42.60 -11.72
C ALA A 681 3.08 42.94 -11.18
N GLU A 682 3.27 44.07 -10.52
CA GLU A 682 4.57 44.54 -10.02
C GLU A 682 4.98 43.93 -8.67
N GLU A 683 4.09 43.21 -7.97
CA GLU A 683 4.42 42.46 -6.74
C GLU A 683 4.80 40.98 -6.99
N ILE A 684 4.83 40.51 -8.25
CA ILE A 684 4.97 39.07 -8.58
C ILE A 684 6.43 38.64 -8.86
N ILE A 685 7.41 39.55 -8.90
CA ILE A 685 8.81 39.18 -9.21
C ILE A 685 9.67 39.23 -7.95
N GLU A 686 9.69 38.11 -7.22
CA GLU A 686 10.83 37.50 -6.47
C GLU A 686 10.25 36.46 -5.48
N LEU A 687 10.04 35.22 -5.94
CA LEU A 687 9.77 34.04 -5.12
C LEU A 687 10.63 32.86 -5.55
#